data_AF-U1HM68-F1
#
_entry.id   AF-U1HM68-F1
#
_cell.length_a   1.000
_cell.length_b   1.000
_cell.length_c   1.000
_cell.angle_alpha   90.00
_cell.angle_beta   90.00
_cell.angle_gamma   90.00
#
_symmetry.space_group_name_H-M   'P 1'
#
loop_
_entity.id
_entity.type
_entity.pdbx_description
1 polymer ?
#
loop_
_entity_poly.entity_id
_entity_poly.type
_entity_poly.pdbx_seq_one_letter_code
_entity_poly.pdbx_strand_id
1 'polypeptide(L)'
;MACERGSFDWPEELTADGFHEILLHKKGAMCGEPDLLFQVCEIIYWMMQVRDSRLAEKDDRANLRSWWKKDFLPRHVSLPAVARASMAAKKLRICPNRFWNLALTAERAQDDLPALIEIAEMTKHPEQLAHAHHDECSAEFCQFTDSNSTLKEQLHKCGDRSCHRVVFPLKELDRAVNEDLPTAWAIKKTQLYSDCRRGAVIATVGSITIVMILITMIADRPEQRETYETTTSLLYLVMTMLYHWHYGLAIGLGIFLAIRVMDSMQPRRSKVVMASSIPRNYIAISHVWSDGTGVGLRVSGEVNSCLFSYFAKIALQLQCNGFWWDTVCIPTERETRRIAMSNMHKNYEKAKYTVIHDRYLLGVDWTDDGTPALAVVLSPWFTRGWTALELSMSKRVKVIFRDPEDHSKQVLKDLQDDVFAEPTHYSRLGHSIASGLIQRVQGEQPSLSDLLTVLRTRTTSWQRDRMAIAGLLSRVENYDYSDSQAETTRKIIKSFEEVPKKFLAHGHSTLSDTGGFSWCPSSLFHSEAAMAEQRNHSNVVRVDKDGAASALWPYRLLSAQDPKRLRPHSFNMAVEMRVKQALQNWDRCILLHQDERSFEPGILVMPVGIGIPGKEHFVSPFCWQVVECEYIGCVFDDRMSRGKFGKIPIRLGAKVTTGPSSMTTAKDVIMDFYRMMNWEWED
;
A
#
# COMPACT_ATOMS: atom_id res chain seq x y z
N MET A 1 33.02 -26.93 -4.81
CA MET A 1 33.73 -25.66 -5.07
C MET A 1 33.44 -24.54 -4.06
N ALA A 2 32.24 -23.94 -4.00
CA ALA A 2 31.94 -22.88 -3.03
C ALA A 2 31.99 -23.39 -1.56
N CYS A 3 31.42 -24.57 -1.39
CA CYS A 3 31.38 -25.43 -0.22
C CYS A 3 32.74 -25.76 0.41
N GLU A 4 33.72 -26.14 -0.41
CA GLU A 4 35.09 -26.48 0.02
C GLU A 4 35.85 -25.24 0.51
N ARG A 5 35.55 -24.06 -0.07
CA ARG A 5 36.12 -22.78 0.35
C ARG A 5 35.50 -22.24 1.65
N GLY A 6 34.36 -22.78 2.08
CA GLY A 6 33.67 -22.43 3.33
C GLY A 6 34.02 -23.31 4.54
N SER A 7 34.94 -24.28 4.43
CA SER A 7 35.35 -25.16 5.54
C SER A 7 34.19 -25.92 6.23
N PHE A 8 33.21 -26.39 5.44
CA PHE A 8 32.18 -27.32 5.94
C PHE A 8 32.58 -28.76 5.59
N ASP A 9 32.33 -29.73 6.47
CA ASP A 9 32.44 -31.17 6.17
C ASP A 9 31.14 -31.62 5.50
N TRP A 10 31.24 -32.22 4.31
CA TRP A 10 30.10 -32.46 3.40
C TRP A 10 29.75 -33.95 3.31
N PRO A 11 28.46 -34.33 3.41
CA PRO A 11 28.00 -35.67 3.02
C PRO A 11 27.99 -35.85 1.49
N GLU A 12 28.13 -37.09 1.02
CA GLU A 12 28.23 -37.44 -0.42
C GLU A 12 26.94 -37.14 -1.22
N GLU A 13 25.77 -37.10 -0.56
CA GLU A 13 24.49 -36.70 -1.16
C GLU A 13 24.00 -35.37 -0.59
N LEU A 14 23.98 -34.32 -1.41
CA LEU A 14 23.53 -32.98 -1.00
C LEU A 14 22.04 -32.79 -1.30
N THR A 15 21.23 -32.72 -0.24
CA THR A 15 19.84 -32.26 -0.30
C THR A 15 19.71 -30.87 0.32
N ALA A 16 18.70 -30.11 -0.09
CA ALA A 16 18.39 -28.82 0.54
C ALA A 16 18.12 -28.97 2.06
N ASP A 17 17.48 -30.09 2.45
CA ASP A 17 17.24 -30.47 3.84
C ASP A 17 18.54 -30.68 4.63
N GLY A 18 19.46 -31.50 4.08
CA GLY A 18 20.73 -31.80 4.74
C GLY A 18 21.58 -30.56 4.99
N PHE A 19 21.56 -29.59 4.06
CA PHE A 19 22.25 -28.32 4.27
C PHE A 19 21.55 -27.41 5.28
N HIS A 20 20.22 -27.36 5.28
CA HIS A 20 19.48 -26.61 6.30
C HIS A 20 19.85 -27.06 7.71
N GLU A 21 19.91 -28.37 7.95
CA GLU A 21 20.33 -28.96 9.23
C GLU A 21 21.76 -28.56 9.61
N ILE A 22 22.71 -28.61 8.66
CA ILE A 22 24.10 -28.17 8.88
C ILE A 22 24.14 -26.69 9.30
N LEU A 23 23.36 -25.83 8.64
CA LEU A 23 23.28 -24.41 8.99
C LEU A 23 22.67 -24.17 10.37
N LEU A 24 21.61 -24.90 10.73
CA LEU A 24 21.01 -24.82 12.07
C LEU A 24 22.03 -25.18 13.16
N HIS A 25 22.82 -26.24 12.95
CA HIS A 25 23.86 -26.66 13.89
C HIS A 25 25.05 -25.70 13.96
N LYS A 26 25.37 -24.97 12.89
CA LYS A 26 26.49 -24.01 12.83
C LYS A 26 26.06 -22.54 12.94
N LYS A 27 24.82 -22.23 13.34
CA LYS A 27 24.31 -20.86 13.45
C LYS A 27 25.21 -20.04 14.39
N GLY A 28 25.95 -19.07 13.82
CA GLY A 28 26.91 -18.22 14.53
C GLY A 28 28.39 -18.61 14.41
N ALA A 29 28.69 -19.80 13.89
CA ALA A 29 30.05 -20.31 13.65
C ALA A 29 30.36 -20.49 12.14
N MET A 30 29.61 -19.82 11.27
CA MET A 30 29.88 -19.82 9.82
C MET A 30 31.20 -19.08 9.55
N CYS A 31 32.23 -19.84 9.18
CA CYS A 31 33.56 -19.36 8.83
C CYS A 31 33.75 -19.44 7.31
N GLY A 32 34.48 -18.49 6.72
CA GLY A 32 34.73 -18.45 5.28
C GLY A 32 34.60 -17.04 4.70
N GLU A 33 34.76 -16.94 3.39
CA GLU A 33 34.60 -15.69 2.64
C GLU A 33 33.10 -15.28 2.63
N PRO A 34 32.72 -14.12 3.20
CA PRO A 34 31.31 -13.77 3.41
C PRO A 34 30.44 -13.77 2.16
N ASP A 35 30.97 -13.33 1.02
CA ASP A 35 30.18 -13.19 -0.21
C ASP A 35 29.83 -14.55 -0.81
N LEU A 36 30.81 -15.46 -0.84
CA LEU A 36 30.59 -16.83 -1.25
C LEU A 36 29.60 -17.54 -0.33
N LEU A 37 29.70 -17.35 0.99
CA LEU A 37 28.76 -17.92 1.94
C LEU A 37 27.34 -17.41 1.70
N PHE A 38 27.18 -16.09 1.48
CA PHE A 38 25.88 -15.50 1.17
C PHE A 38 25.30 -16.06 -0.13
N GLN A 39 26.09 -16.14 -1.20
CA GLN A 39 25.65 -16.69 -2.49
C GLN A 39 25.22 -18.16 -2.39
N VAL A 40 25.94 -18.98 -1.61
CA VAL A 40 25.54 -20.37 -1.34
C VAL A 40 24.20 -20.42 -0.61
N CYS A 41 24.02 -19.58 0.42
CA CYS A 41 22.74 -19.47 1.13
C CYS A 41 21.59 -19.03 0.21
N GLU A 42 21.83 -18.10 -0.72
CA GLU A 42 20.82 -17.64 -1.70
C GLU A 42 20.38 -18.77 -2.63
N ILE A 43 21.33 -19.52 -3.19
CA ILE A 43 21.03 -20.67 -4.07
C ILE A 43 20.19 -21.70 -3.33
N ILE A 44 20.52 -21.97 -2.07
CA ILE A 44 19.84 -23.00 -1.29
C ILE A 44 18.44 -22.54 -0.89
N TYR A 45 18.30 -21.28 -0.47
CA TYR A 45 16.99 -20.68 -0.23
C TYR A 45 16.11 -20.74 -1.49
N TRP A 46 16.66 -20.43 -2.66
CA TRP A 46 15.97 -20.58 -3.94
C TRP A 46 15.59 -22.04 -4.25
N MET A 47 16.50 -23.01 -4.03
CA MET A 47 16.20 -24.43 -4.21
C MET A 47 15.06 -24.89 -3.29
N MET A 48 15.05 -24.44 -2.04
CA MET A 48 13.96 -24.71 -1.08
C MET A 48 12.64 -24.10 -1.57
N GLN A 49 12.67 -22.87 -2.09
CA GLN A 49 11.48 -22.23 -2.65
C GLN A 49 10.89 -23.02 -3.83
N VAL A 50 11.73 -23.47 -4.76
CA VAL A 50 11.31 -24.28 -5.92
C VAL A 50 10.78 -25.64 -5.49
N ARG A 51 11.36 -26.24 -4.44
CA ARG A 51 10.88 -27.50 -3.88
C ARG A 51 9.52 -27.32 -3.22
N ASP A 52 9.38 -26.36 -2.32
CA ASP A 52 8.17 -26.12 -1.55
C ASP A 52 7.00 -25.75 -2.49
N SER A 53 7.24 -25.01 -3.58
CA SER A 53 6.21 -24.70 -4.58
C SER A 53 5.70 -25.94 -5.35
N ARG A 54 6.50 -27.02 -5.42
CA ARG A 54 6.14 -28.28 -6.09
C ARG A 54 5.52 -29.31 -5.14
N LEU A 55 5.82 -29.23 -3.84
CA LEU A 55 5.36 -30.19 -2.83
C LEU A 55 4.11 -29.74 -2.05
N ALA A 56 3.63 -28.50 -2.28
CA ALA A 56 2.56 -27.83 -1.53
C ALA A 56 1.19 -28.56 -1.46
N GLU A 57 1.01 -29.74 -2.06
CA GLU A 57 -0.21 -30.53 -1.91
C GLU A 57 -0.21 -31.54 -0.75
N LYS A 58 0.91 -31.79 -0.02
CA LYS A 58 0.94 -32.98 0.86
C LYS A 58 1.50 -32.89 2.29
N ASP A 59 2.15 -31.82 2.76
CA ASP A 59 2.61 -31.81 4.17
C ASP A 59 2.85 -30.40 4.76
N ASP A 60 2.00 -29.96 5.68
CA ASP A 60 2.16 -28.71 6.44
C ASP A 60 3.37 -28.74 7.40
N ARG A 61 3.92 -29.92 7.73
CA ARG A 61 5.00 -30.05 8.74
C ARG A 61 6.40 -29.83 8.18
N ALA A 62 6.56 -29.65 6.86
CA ALA A 62 7.87 -29.58 6.19
C ALA A 62 8.15 -28.26 5.45
N ASN A 63 7.47 -27.16 5.82
CA ASN A 63 7.78 -25.84 5.25
C ASN A 63 9.08 -25.29 5.85
N LEU A 64 10.23 -25.84 5.42
CA LEU A 64 11.55 -25.44 5.88
C LEU A 64 11.86 -23.97 5.57
N ARG A 65 11.23 -23.38 4.55
CA ARG A 65 11.32 -21.94 4.26
C ARG A 65 10.88 -21.09 5.44
N SER A 66 9.89 -21.54 6.22
CA SER A 66 9.40 -20.81 7.40
C SER A 66 10.47 -20.56 8.49
N TRP A 67 11.59 -21.28 8.44
CA TRP A 67 12.73 -21.17 9.36
C TRP A 67 13.76 -20.12 8.91
N TRP A 68 13.84 -19.82 7.61
CA TRP A 68 14.77 -18.86 7.01
C TRP A 68 14.15 -17.46 7.00
N LYS A 69 13.82 -16.94 8.18
CA LYS A 69 13.26 -15.61 8.37
C LYS A 69 14.35 -14.59 8.74
N LYS A 70 13.94 -13.37 9.07
CA LYS A 70 14.81 -12.32 9.61
C LYS A 70 15.78 -12.87 10.69
N ASP A 71 17.04 -12.42 10.64
CA ASP A 71 18.12 -12.78 11.57
C ASP A 71 18.50 -14.28 11.55
N PHE A 72 18.13 -15.01 10.49
CA PHE A 72 18.61 -16.37 10.26
C PHE A 72 20.11 -16.38 9.94
N LEU A 73 20.54 -15.57 8.97
CA LEU A 73 21.94 -15.45 8.59
C LEU A 73 22.71 -14.55 9.58
N PRO A 74 23.94 -14.92 9.98
CA PRO A 74 24.80 -14.04 10.77
C PRO A 74 25.10 -12.73 10.03
N ARG A 75 25.11 -11.61 10.77
CA ARG A 75 25.36 -10.28 10.19
C ARG A 75 26.67 -10.18 9.42
N HIS A 76 27.74 -10.87 9.84
CA HIS A 76 29.02 -10.82 9.12
C HIS A 76 28.95 -11.49 7.74
N VAL A 77 27.97 -12.37 7.50
CA VAL A 77 27.70 -13.01 6.21
C VAL A 77 26.82 -12.13 5.34
N SER A 78 25.71 -11.59 5.88
CA SER A 78 24.73 -10.86 5.05
C SER A 78 25.07 -9.39 4.81
N LEU A 79 25.69 -8.69 5.77
CA LEU A 79 25.94 -7.24 5.65
C LEU A 79 26.77 -6.83 4.42
N PRO A 80 27.84 -7.56 4.02
CA PRO A 80 28.59 -7.22 2.81
C PRO A 80 27.74 -7.22 1.54
N ALA A 81 26.89 -8.24 1.37
CA ALA A 81 25.97 -8.34 0.23
C ALA A 81 24.91 -7.23 0.24
N VAL A 82 24.32 -6.95 1.40
CA VAL A 82 23.35 -5.85 1.58
C VAL A 82 23.99 -4.49 1.29
N ALA A 83 25.23 -4.26 1.74
CA ALA A 83 25.96 -3.02 1.47
C ALA A 83 26.21 -2.82 -0.03
N ARG A 84 26.59 -3.88 -0.77
CA ARG A 84 26.71 -3.82 -2.24
C ARG A 84 25.38 -3.53 -2.91
N ALA A 85 24.30 -4.19 -2.52
CA ALA A 85 22.97 -3.94 -3.05
C ALA A 85 22.56 -2.47 -2.85
N SER A 86 22.85 -1.90 -1.68
CA SER A 86 22.58 -0.48 -1.40
C SER A 86 23.41 0.46 -2.29
N MET A 87 24.70 0.15 -2.51
CA MET A 87 25.55 0.92 -3.42
C MET A 87 25.08 0.82 -4.88
N ALA A 88 24.69 -0.37 -5.33
CA ALA A 88 24.14 -0.60 -6.67
C ALA A 88 22.82 0.16 -6.86
N ALA A 89 21.89 0.08 -5.91
CA ALA A 89 20.64 0.83 -5.93
C ALA A 89 20.88 2.35 -6.05
N LYS A 90 21.87 2.87 -5.30
CA LYS A 90 22.28 4.28 -5.38
C LYS A 90 22.84 4.64 -6.76
N LYS A 91 23.69 3.78 -7.35
CA LYS A 91 24.25 3.97 -8.69
C LYS A 91 23.16 3.99 -9.77
N LEU A 92 22.12 3.18 -9.59
CA LEU A 92 20.93 3.13 -10.44
C LEU A 92 19.94 4.27 -10.19
N ARG A 93 20.25 5.18 -9.25
CA ARG A 93 19.37 6.30 -8.84
C ARG A 93 18.00 5.84 -8.36
N ILE A 94 17.93 4.66 -7.73
CA ILE A 94 16.75 4.21 -7.01
C ILE A 94 16.65 5.00 -5.71
N CYS A 95 15.46 5.50 -5.39
CA CYS A 95 15.22 6.25 -4.15
C CYS A 95 15.61 5.42 -2.92
N PRO A 96 16.51 5.91 -2.04
CA PRO A 96 16.94 5.18 -0.85
C PRO A 96 15.79 4.77 0.07
N ASN A 97 14.77 5.61 0.24
CA ASN A 97 13.59 5.30 1.05
C ASN A 97 12.79 4.13 0.45
N ARG A 98 12.58 4.13 -0.87
CA ARG A 98 11.84 3.07 -1.56
C ARG A 98 12.58 1.74 -1.45
N PHE A 99 13.90 1.77 -1.61
CA PHE A 99 14.77 0.60 -1.46
C PHE A 99 14.70 0.01 -0.04
N TRP A 100 14.96 0.82 0.99
CA TRP A 100 14.99 0.32 2.38
C TRP A 100 13.61 -0.07 2.91
N ASN A 101 12.53 0.52 2.38
CA ASN A 101 11.17 0.09 2.71
C ASN A 101 10.88 -1.35 2.27
N LEU A 102 11.51 -1.87 1.21
CA LEU A 102 11.33 -3.27 0.79
C LEU A 102 11.74 -4.24 1.91
N ALA A 103 12.82 -3.94 2.62
CA ALA A 103 13.30 -4.76 3.75
C ALA A 103 12.33 -4.79 4.94
N LEU A 104 11.44 -3.80 5.08
CA LEU A 104 10.43 -3.79 6.15
C LEU A 104 9.29 -4.77 5.86
N THR A 105 9.07 -5.10 4.59
CA THR A 105 7.98 -5.98 4.13
C THR A 105 8.45 -7.36 3.67
N ALA A 106 9.75 -7.50 3.36
CA ALA A 106 10.34 -8.75 2.88
C ALA A 106 10.43 -9.82 3.99
N GLU A 107 10.41 -11.09 3.60
CA GLU A 107 10.41 -12.23 4.53
C GLU A 107 11.76 -12.40 5.24
N ARG A 108 12.87 -12.12 4.55
CA ARG A 108 14.22 -12.14 5.16
C ARG A 108 14.74 -10.76 5.49
N ALA A 109 13.83 -9.79 5.57
CA ALA A 109 14.12 -8.38 5.80
C ALA A 109 15.18 -7.84 4.82
N GLN A 110 16.30 -7.29 5.32
CA GLN A 110 17.35 -6.74 4.45
C GLN A 110 18.08 -7.79 3.61
N ASP A 111 18.05 -9.07 4.01
CA ASP A 111 18.77 -10.13 3.29
C ASP A 111 18.14 -10.45 1.92
N ASP A 112 16.91 -10.00 1.67
CA ASP A 112 16.23 -10.09 0.36
C ASP A 112 16.59 -8.97 -0.61
N LEU A 113 17.23 -7.88 -0.14
CA LEU A 113 17.58 -6.73 -0.98
C LEU A 113 18.57 -7.06 -2.11
N PRO A 114 19.61 -7.88 -1.91
CA PRO A 114 20.54 -8.25 -2.98
C PRO A 114 19.85 -8.92 -4.17
N ALA A 115 19.00 -9.92 -3.94
CA ALA A 115 18.26 -10.60 -5.00
C ALA A 115 17.31 -9.67 -5.77
N LEU A 116 16.71 -8.69 -5.10
CA LEU A 116 15.86 -7.67 -5.74
C LEU A 116 16.68 -6.74 -6.65
N ILE A 117 17.85 -6.28 -6.19
CA ILE A 117 18.71 -5.38 -6.97
C ILE A 117 19.41 -6.10 -8.11
N GLU A 118 19.69 -7.39 -7.98
CA GLU A 118 20.23 -8.22 -9.06
C GLU A 118 19.35 -8.15 -10.32
N ILE A 119 18.01 -8.15 -10.18
CA ILE A 119 17.10 -7.95 -11.33
C ILE A 119 17.38 -6.62 -12.01
N ALA A 120 17.54 -5.54 -11.23
CA ALA A 120 17.80 -4.21 -11.76
C ALA A 120 19.17 -4.11 -12.44
N GLU A 121 20.17 -4.86 -12.00
CA GLU A 121 21.49 -4.89 -12.64
C GLU A 121 21.51 -5.75 -13.91
N MET A 122 20.67 -6.77 -14.00
CA MET A 122 20.61 -7.70 -15.13
C MET A 122 19.69 -7.25 -16.26
N THR A 123 18.78 -6.31 -16.04
CA THR A 123 17.87 -5.83 -17.08
C THR A 123 18.65 -5.06 -18.17
N LYS A 124 18.14 -5.07 -19.40
CA LYS A 124 18.78 -4.40 -20.55
C LYS A 124 18.84 -2.88 -20.41
N HIS A 125 17.86 -2.30 -19.72
CA HIS A 125 17.65 -0.86 -19.59
C HIS A 125 17.51 -0.47 -18.11
N PRO A 126 18.57 -0.60 -17.29
CA PRO A 126 18.48 -0.40 -15.85
C PRO A 126 18.11 1.04 -15.46
N GLU A 127 18.39 2.02 -16.33
CA GLU A 127 18.04 3.43 -16.15
C GLU A 127 16.53 3.68 -16.06
N GLN A 128 15.68 2.76 -16.56
CA GLN A 128 14.23 2.89 -16.48
C GLN A 128 13.68 2.74 -15.05
N LEU A 129 14.47 2.15 -14.13
CA LEU A 129 14.13 1.98 -12.72
C LEU A 129 14.58 3.18 -11.86
N ALA A 130 15.22 4.19 -12.46
CA ALA A 130 15.68 5.38 -11.75
C ALA A 130 14.50 6.25 -11.29
N HIS A 131 14.61 6.81 -10.09
CA HIS A 131 13.66 7.79 -9.55
C HIS A 131 14.21 9.21 -9.73
N ALA A 132 13.77 9.89 -10.79
CA ALA A 132 14.20 11.25 -11.07
C ALA A 132 13.90 12.21 -9.91
N HIS A 133 14.89 13.05 -9.55
CA HIS A 133 14.83 14.04 -8.46
C HIS A 133 14.84 13.48 -7.04
N HIS A 134 15.07 12.17 -6.85
CA HIS A 134 15.18 11.55 -5.52
C HIS A 134 16.61 11.54 -4.95
N ASP A 135 17.52 12.35 -5.51
CA ASP A 135 18.94 12.35 -5.13
C ASP A 135 19.18 12.82 -3.67
N GLU A 136 18.24 13.58 -3.08
CA GLU A 136 18.28 14.07 -1.69
C GLU A 136 17.51 13.19 -0.69
N CYS A 137 16.90 12.09 -1.14
CA CYS A 137 16.15 11.19 -0.26
C CYS A 137 17.10 10.36 0.63
N SER A 138 16.64 10.00 1.83
CA SER A 138 17.34 9.12 2.76
C SER A 138 16.60 7.79 2.94
N ALA A 139 17.12 6.86 3.75
CA ALA A 139 16.40 5.62 4.07
C ALA A 139 15.05 5.89 4.75
N GLU A 140 14.94 6.96 5.53
CA GLU A 140 13.77 7.27 6.35
C GLU A 140 12.87 8.35 5.76
N PHE A 141 13.35 9.12 4.78
CA PHE A 141 12.64 10.28 4.25
C PHE A 141 12.63 10.35 2.73
N CYS A 142 11.45 10.63 2.16
CA CYS A 142 11.25 10.88 0.74
C CYS A 142 10.21 11.98 0.49
N GLN A 143 10.67 13.17 0.07
CA GLN A 143 9.82 14.34 -0.16
C GLN A 143 8.67 14.14 -1.16
N PHE A 144 8.85 13.26 -2.15
CA PHE A 144 7.84 13.01 -3.18
C PHE A 144 6.74 12.07 -2.71
N THR A 145 7.00 11.31 -1.65
CA THR A 145 6.03 10.41 -1.05
C THR A 145 5.00 11.20 -0.21
N ASP A 146 5.39 12.38 0.31
CA ASP A 146 4.55 13.27 1.13
C ASP A 146 4.00 14.49 0.36
N SER A 147 4.27 14.58 -0.95
CA SER A 147 3.83 15.71 -1.76
C SER A 147 2.30 15.84 -1.77
N ASN A 148 1.78 17.02 -1.42
CA ASN A 148 0.35 17.32 -1.52
C ASN A 148 -0.09 17.31 -2.99
N SER A 149 -0.72 16.22 -3.40
CA SER A 149 -1.15 16.01 -4.79
C SER A 149 -2.43 16.74 -5.17
N THR A 150 -3.10 17.40 -4.23
CA THR A 150 -4.34 18.15 -4.54
C THR A 150 -4.09 19.42 -5.35
N LEU A 151 -2.85 19.92 -5.38
CA LEU A 151 -2.46 21.13 -6.11
C LEU A 151 -1.89 20.87 -7.51
N LYS A 152 -1.81 19.60 -7.95
CA LYS A 152 -1.25 19.27 -9.27
C LYS A 152 -2.23 19.62 -10.38
N GLU A 153 -1.73 20.20 -11.46
CA GLU A 153 -2.51 20.39 -12.68
C GLU A 153 -2.94 19.04 -13.26
N GLN A 154 -4.17 18.98 -13.77
CA GLN A 154 -4.70 17.75 -14.33
C GLN A 154 -3.97 17.35 -15.63
N LEU A 155 -3.61 16.07 -15.71
CA LEU A 155 -2.87 15.47 -16.80
C LEU A 155 -3.62 15.61 -18.12
N HIS A 156 -2.89 15.99 -19.16
CA HIS A 156 -3.34 15.93 -20.54
C HIS A 156 -2.68 14.74 -21.24
N LYS A 157 -3.47 14.02 -22.03
CA LYS A 157 -2.99 12.99 -22.96
C LYS A 157 -2.84 13.52 -24.38
N CYS A 158 -3.35 14.72 -24.68
CA CYS A 158 -3.11 15.42 -25.93
C CYS A 158 -1.84 16.30 -25.82
N GLY A 159 -1.05 16.39 -26.89
CA GLY A 159 0.21 17.13 -26.87
C GLY A 159 0.02 18.65 -26.78
N ASP A 160 -1.05 19.18 -27.36
CA ASP A 160 -1.35 20.62 -27.41
C ASP A 160 -2.05 21.16 -26.15
N ARG A 161 -2.45 20.27 -25.22
CA ARG A 161 -3.23 20.59 -24.01
C ARG A 161 -4.51 21.42 -24.26
N SER A 162 -5.02 21.41 -25.50
CA SER A 162 -6.16 22.25 -25.91
C SER A 162 -7.52 21.54 -25.76
N CYS A 163 -7.53 20.32 -25.22
CA CYS A 163 -8.74 19.51 -25.17
C CYS A 163 -9.85 20.16 -24.33
N HIS A 164 -11.09 19.92 -24.75
CA HIS A 164 -12.26 20.41 -24.04
C HIS A 164 -12.49 19.66 -22.72
N ARG A 165 -13.47 20.12 -21.93
CA ARG A 165 -13.80 19.54 -20.62
C ARG A 165 -15.05 18.67 -20.67
N VAL A 166 -14.98 17.59 -19.92
CA VAL A 166 -16.07 16.68 -19.62
C VAL A 166 -16.59 16.99 -18.22
N VAL A 167 -17.89 17.17 -18.08
CA VAL A 167 -18.56 17.47 -16.80
C VAL A 167 -19.41 16.27 -16.36
N PHE A 168 -19.18 15.81 -15.13
CA PHE A 168 -19.95 14.77 -14.46
C PHE A 168 -20.97 15.37 -13.48
N PRO A 169 -22.25 14.99 -13.55
CA PRO A 169 -23.29 15.53 -12.69
C PRO A 169 -23.21 14.96 -11.28
N LEU A 170 -22.50 15.64 -10.38
CA LEU A 170 -22.26 15.16 -9.00
C LEU A 170 -23.54 14.88 -8.19
N LYS A 171 -24.64 15.60 -8.45
CA LYS A 171 -25.94 15.34 -7.80
C LYS A 171 -26.48 13.92 -8.04
N GLU A 172 -26.11 13.31 -9.17
CA GLU A 172 -26.49 11.93 -9.45
C GLU A 172 -25.71 10.93 -8.59
N LEU A 173 -24.48 11.27 -8.20
CA LEU A 173 -23.70 10.47 -7.24
C LEU A 173 -24.34 10.53 -5.85
N ASP A 174 -24.81 11.70 -5.42
CA ASP A 174 -25.49 11.86 -4.14
C ASP A 174 -26.71 10.95 -4.06
N ARG A 175 -27.54 10.95 -5.11
CA ARG A 175 -28.69 10.04 -5.23
C ARG A 175 -28.26 8.57 -5.21
N ALA A 176 -27.25 8.22 -6.01
CA ALA A 176 -26.77 6.84 -6.10
C ALA A 176 -26.29 6.32 -4.73
N VAL A 177 -25.55 7.13 -3.97
CA VAL A 177 -25.11 6.76 -2.62
C VAL A 177 -26.28 6.57 -1.66
N ASN A 178 -27.27 7.48 -1.69
CA ASN A 178 -28.46 7.38 -0.83
C ASN A 178 -29.34 6.16 -1.16
N GLU A 179 -29.31 5.69 -2.40
CA GLU A 179 -30.05 4.52 -2.88
C GLU A 179 -29.22 3.21 -2.83
N ASP A 180 -28.02 3.22 -2.24
CA ASP A 180 -27.06 2.10 -2.22
C ASP A 180 -26.73 1.52 -3.63
N LEU A 181 -26.70 2.41 -4.62
CA LEU A 181 -26.37 2.09 -6.01
C LEU A 181 -24.87 2.32 -6.30
N PRO A 182 -24.27 1.59 -7.27
CA PRO A 182 -22.89 1.83 -7.69
C PRO A 182 -22.68 3.25 -8.22
N THR A 183 -21.56 3.88 -7.87
CA THR A 183 -21.19 5.22 -8.36
C THR A 183 -20.33 5.20 -9.63
N ALA A 184 -20.21 4.03 -10.28
CA ALA A 184 -19.49 3.87 -11.53
C ALA A 184 -20.25 4.49 -12.71
N TRP A 185 -19.52 5.16 -13.61
CA TRP A 185 -20.10 5.80 -14.79
C TRP A 185 -20.09 4.87 -16.00
N ALA A 186 -21.19 4.85 -16.75
CA ALA A 186 -21.29 4.13 -18.02
C ALA A 186 -20.64 4.91 -19.17
N ILE A 187 -19.98 4.20 -20.09
CA ILE A 187 -19.33 4.77 -21.28
C ILE A 187 -20.30 4.67 -22.46
N LYS A 188 -20.74 5.80 -23.02
CA LYS A 188 -21.45 5.79 -24.31
C LYS A 188 -20.47 5.95 -25.46
N LYS A 189 -20.56 5.08 -26.48
CA LYS A 189 -19.74 5.18 -27.70
C LYS A 189 -19.82 6.56 -28.36
N THR A 190 -20.98 7.24 -28.33
CA THR A 190 -21.16 8.59 -28.89
C THR A 190 -20.30 9.67 -28.22
N GLN A 191 -19.88 9.47 -26.96
CA GLN A 191 -18.99 10.40 -26.23
C GLN A 191 -17.53 10.31 -26.70
N LEU A 192 -17.12 9.19 -27.32
CA LEU A 192 -15.75 8.98 -27.83
C LEU A 192 -15.54 9.55 -29.23
N TYR A 193 -16.60 9.69 -30.03
CA TYR A 193 -16.52 10.10 -31.44
C TYR A 193 -16.46 11.62 -31.67
N SER A 194 -16.81 12.46 -30.67
CA SER A 194 -16.65 13.92 -30.76
C SER A 194 -15.20 14.39 -30.71
N ASP A 195 -14.27 13.54 -30.28
CA ASP A 195 -12.85 13.88 -30.06
C ASP A 195 -11.97 13.78 -31.31
N CYS A 196 -12.34 12.99 -32.32
CA CYS A 196 -11.44 12.69 -33.45
C CYS A 196 -11.69 13.54 -34.71
N ARG A 197 -12.89 14.10 -34.92
CA ARG A 197 -13.26 14.74 -36.21
C ARG A 197 -13.12 16.25 -36.30
N ARG A 198 -12.84 16.97 -35.21
CA ARG A 198 -12.81 18.46 -35.27
C ARG A 198 -11.44 19.07 -35.55
N GLY A 199 -10.36 18.28 -35.52
CA GLY A 199 -9.02 18.74 -35.88
C GLY A 199 -8.70 18.71 -37.39
N ALA A 200 -9.42 17.92 -38.19
CA ALA A 200 -9.05 17.69 -39.60
C ALA A 200 -9.99 18.34 -40.65
N VAL A 201 -11.21 18.73 -40.28
CA VAL A 201 -12.23 19.14 -41.28
C VAL A 201 -12.24 20.65 -41.57
N ILE A 202 -11.62 21.48 -40.74
CA ILE A 202 -11.68 22.95 -40.93
C ILE A 202 -10.57 23.48 -41.86
N ALA A 203 -9.50 22.70 -42.13
CA ALA A 203 -8.40 23.14 -42.99
C ALA A 203 -8.61 22.84 -44.50
N THR A 204 -9.44 21.86 -44.84
CA THR A 204 -9.59 21.39 -46.23
C THR A 204 -10.79 22.02 -46.95
N VAL A 205 -11.88 22.34 -46.25
CA VAL A 205 -13.10 22.88 -46.89
C VAL A 205 -13.00 24.38 -47.21
N GLY A 206 -12.25 25.14 -46.40
CA GLY A 206 -11.99 26.57 -46.66
C GLY A 206 -11.11 26.82 -47.88
N SER A 207 -10.14 25.95 -48.13
CA SER A 207 -9.13 26.11 -49.19
C SER A 207 -9.66 25.73 -50.58
N ILE A 208 -10.53 24.71 -50.66
CA ILE A 208 -11.08 24.23 -51.94
C ILE A 208 -12.17 25.17 -52.50
N THR A 209 -12.93 25.82 -51.61
CA THR A 209 -14.01 26.75 -52.04
C THR A 209 -13.43 28.05 -52.60
N ILE A 210 -12.32 28.54 -52.04
CA ILE A 210 -11.65 29.77 -52.50
C ILE A 210 -10.94 29.54 -53.85
N VAL A 211 -10.34 28.37 -54.07
CA VAL A 211 -9.67 28.03 -55.35
C VAL A 211 -10.68 27.80 -56.49
N MET A 212 -11.84 27.20 -56.22
CA MET A 212 -12.92 27.04 -57.21
C MET A 212 -13.53 28.37 -57.66
N ILE A 213 -13.67 29.35 -56.77
CA ILE A 213 -14.18 30.69 -57.09
C ILE A 213 -13.15 31.48 -57.92
N LEU A 214 -11.85 31.35 -57.63
CA LEU A 214 -10.79 31.97 -58.43
C LEU A 214 -10.65 31.37 -59.83
N ILE A 215 -10.85 30.06 -60.00
CA ILE A 215 -10.78 29.40 -61.31
C ILE A 215 -12.00 29.75 -62.18
N THR A 216 -13.18 29.91 -61.61
CA THR A 216 -14.39 30.32 -62.34
C THR A 216 -14.36 31.79 -62.75
N MET A 217 -13.72 32.68 -61.98
CA MET A 217 -13.56 34.09 -62.37
C MET A 217 -12.51 34.33 -63.46
N ILE A 218 -11.57 33.40 -63.65
CA ILE A 218 -10.52 33.49 -64.69
C ILE A 218 -10.97 32.87 -66.01
N ALA A 219 -11.93 31.94 -66.00
CA ALA A 219 -12.36 31.20 -67.19
C ALA A 219 -13.38 31.94 -68.09
N ASP A 220 -13.93 33.09 -67.67
CA ASP A 220 -15.09 33.70 -68.34
C ASP A 220 -14.81 35.03 -69.05
N ARG A 221 -13.67 35.17 -69.76
CA ARG A 221 -13.48 36.30 -70.69
C ARG A 221 -12.75 35.91 -71.98
N PRO A 222 -13.46 35.80 -73.12
CA PRO A 222 -12.85 35.80 -74.43
C PRO A 222 -12.66 37.25 -74.95
N GLU A 223 -11.48 37.45 -75.53
CA GLU A 223 -10.99 38.46 -76.48
C GLU A 223 -11.90 39.64 -76.91
N GLN A 224 -11.42 40.89 -76.83
CA GLN A 224 -10.67 41.57 -77.92
C GLN A 224 -10.30 43.03 -77.55
N ARG A 225 -9.24 43.50 -78.24
CA ARG A 225 -8.69 44.88 -78.38
C ARG A 225 -9.80 45.89 -78.73
N GLU A 226 -9.75 47.22 -78.53
CA GLU A 226 -8.67 48.20 -78.66
C GLU A 226 -9.17 49.59 -78.18
N THR A 227 -8.24 50.49 -77.84
CA THR A 227 -8.32 51.98 -77.75
C THR A 227 -9.07 52.71 -76.61
N TYR A 228 -8.21 53.48 -75.93
CA TYR A 228 -8.34 54.58 -74.97
C TYR A 228 -9.52 55.56 -75.13
N GLU A 229 -10.20 55.87 -74.02
CA GLU A 229 -10.10 57.14 -73.28
C GLU A 229 -10.98 57.07 -72.01
N THR A 230 -10.59 57.79 -70.94
CA THR A 230 -11.15 57.80 -69.55
C THR A 230 -10.57 56.80 -68.53
N THR A 231 -9.24 56.71 -68.45
CA THR A 231 -8.53 55.84 -67.48
C THR A 231 -8.34 56.42 -66.07
N THR A 232 -8.65 57.69 -65.80
CA THR A 232 -8.35 58.31 -64.49
C THR A 232 -9.49 58.20 -63.46
N SER A 233 -10.75 58.14 -63.87
CA SER A 233 -11.89 58.09 -62.94
C SER A 233 -12.25 56.67 -62.48
N LEU A 234 -12.03 55.66 -63.33
CA LEU A 234 -12.27 54.26 -62.98
C LEU A 234 -11.20 53.70 -62.03
N LEU A 235 -9.93 54.11 -62.20
CA LEU A 235 -8.85 53.68 -61.30
C LEU A 235 -9.02 54.22 -59.88
N TYR A 236 -9.54 55.44 -59.73
CA TYR A 236 -9.78 56.04 -58.42
C TYR A 236 -10.94 55.37 -57.68
N LEU A 237 -12.00 55.00 -58.41
CA LEU A 237 -13.16 54.27 -57.86
C LEU A 237 -12.79 52.83 -57.47
N VAL A 238 -11.98 52.15 -58.29
CA VAL A 238 -11.50 50.79 -57.99
C VAL A 238 -10.49 50.81 -56.84
N MET A 239 -9.61 51.81 -56.74
CA MET A 239 -8.69 51.96 -55.61
C MET A 239 -9.41 52.29 -54.29
N THR A 240 -10.46 53.12 -54.30
CA THR A 240 -11.25 53.40 -53.08
C THR A 240 -12.12 52.21 -52.65
N MET A 241 -12.68 51.46 -53.60
CA MET A 241 -13.39 50.21 -53.30
C MET A 241 -12.44 49.14 -52.76
N LEU A 242 -11.23 49.00 -53.32
CA LEU A 242 -10.21 48.08 -52.80
C LEU A 242 -9.70 48.52 -51.42
N TYR A 243 -9.55 49.82 -51.16
CA TYR A 243 -9.13 50.33 -49.86
C TYR A 243 -10.19 50.10 -48.76
N HIS A 244 -11.48 50.34 -49.07
CA HIS A 244 -12.59 50.05 -48.15
C HIS A 244 -12.85 48.55 -48.00
N TRP A 245 -12.61 47.75 -49.04
CA TRP A 245 -12.71 46.29 -48.96
C TRP A 245 -11.56 45.71 -48.14
N HIS A 246 -10.32 46.19 -48.29
CA HIS A 246 -9.19 45.78 -47.46
C HIS A 246 -9.33 46.22 -46.00
N TYR A 247 -9.83 47.44 -45.72
CA TYR A 247 -10.11 47.88 -44.36
C TYR A 247 -11.31 47.14 -43.74
N GLY A 248 -12.36 46.86 -44.52
CA GLY A 248 -13.51 46.06 -44.09
C GLY A 248 -13.15 44.60 -43.85
N LEU A 249 -12.27 44.01 -44.67
CA LEU A 249 -11.69 42.69 -44.44
C LEU A 249 -10.75 42.69 -43.25
N ALA A 250 -9.93 43.71 -43.03
CA ALA A 250 -9.01 43.78 -41.89
C ALA A 250 -9.76 43.99 -40.56
N ILE A 251 -10.80 44.81 -40.54
CA ILE A 251 -11.68 45.00 -39.39
C ILE A 251 -12.53 43.74 -39.17
N GLY A 252 -13.05 43.14 -40.24
CA GLY A 252 -13.79 41.87 -40.20
C GLY A 252 -12.93 40.71 -39.71
N LEU A 253 -11.69 40.58 -40.19
CA LEU A 253 -10.71 39.61 -39.69
C LEU A 253 -10.32 39.93 -38.26
N GLY A 254 -10.09 41.20 -37.91
CA GLY A 254 -9.73 41.63 -36.57
C GLY A 254 -10.83 41.33 -35.55
N ILE A 255 -12.10 41.59 -35.90
CA ILE A 255 -13.27 41.25 -35.09
C ILE A 255 -13.49 39.73 -35.07
N PHE A 256 -13.31 39.02 -36.17
CA PHE A 256 -13.43 37.55 -36.21
C PHE A 256 -12.32 36.86 -35.42
N LEU A 257 -11.09 37.40 -35.45
CA LEU A 257 -9.95 36.94 -34.67
C LEU A 257 -10.14 37.31 -33.19
N ALA A 258 -10.64 38.50 -32.88
CA ALA A 258 -10.98 38.91 -31.51
C ALA A 258 -12.13 38.08 -30.93
N ILE A 259 -13.17 37.80 -31.71
CA ILE A 259 -14.26 36.88 -31.35
C ILE A 259 -13.70 35.46 -31.18
N ARG A 260 -12.81 34.96 -32.06
CA ARG A 260 -12.18 33.65 -31.89
C ARG A 260 -11.24 33.58 -30.68
N VAL A 261 -10.52 34.65 -30.36
CA VAL A 261 -9.63 34.74 -29.20
C VAL A 261 -10.48 34.83 -27.92
N MET A 262 -11.57 35.59 -27.92
CA MET A 262 -12.53 35.65 -26.81
C MET A 262 -13.28 34.31 -26.64
N ASP A 263 -13.62 33.63 -27.73
CA ASP A 263 -14.31 32.33 -27.73
C ASP A 263 -13.33 31.15 -27.48
N SER A 264 -12.01 31.35 -27.63
CA SER A 264 -10.96 30.42 -27.18
C SER A 264 -10.55 30.64 -25.72
N MET A 265 -10.90 31.78 -25.12
CA MET A 265 -10.63 32.08 -23.70
C MET A 265 -11.68 31.46 -22.75
N GLN A 266 -12.80 30.92 -23.26
CA GLN A 266 -13.72 30.12 -22.46
C GLN A 266 -13.63 28.63 -22.81
N PRO A 267 -13.42 27.73 -21.83
CA PRO A 267 -13.39 26.30 -22.09
C PRO A 267 -14.78 25.86 -22.58
N ARG A 268 -14.90 25.50 -23.87
CA ARG A 268 -16.12 24.93 -24.44
C ARG A 268 -16.48 23.66 -23.67
N ARG A 269 -17.59 23.70 -22.94
CA ARG A 269 -18.09 22.59 -22.10
C ARG A 269 -18.92 21.63 -22.93
N SER A 270 -18.46 20.38 -23.08
CA SER A 270 -19.32 19.28 -23.53
C SER A 270 -20.01 18.69 -22.29
N LYS A 271 -21.34 18.75 -22.22
CA LYS A 271 -22.08 17.98 -21.20
C LYS A 271 -22.03 16.52 -21.59
N VAL A 272 -21.43 15.68 -20.74
CA VAL A 272 -21.59 14.23 -20.84
C VAL A 272 -23.02 13.91 -20.44
N VAL A 273 -23.84 13.49 -21.41
CA VAL A 273 -25.20 13.02 -21.17
C VAL A 273 -25.11 11.58 -20.71
N MET A 274 -25.44 11.37 -19.44
CA MET A 274 -25.49 10.09 -18.78
C MET A 274 -26.26 9.02 -19.56
N ALA A 275 -25.73 7.79 -19.57
CA ALA A 275 -26.55 6.62 -19.86
C ALA A 275 -27.44 6.39 -18.65
N SER A 276 -28.72 6.21 -18.91
CA SER A 276 -29.76 5.93 -17.93
C SER A 276 -29.62 4.55 -17.27
N SER A 277 -28.43 3.94 -17.28
CA SER A 277 -28.22 2.58 -16.79
C SER A 277 -26.87 2.42 -16.08
N ILE A 278 -26.94 1.85 -14.88
CA ILE A 278 -25.80 1.42 -14.07
C ILE A 278 -25.00 0.38 -14.89
N PRO A 279 -23.68 0.56 -15.10
CA PRO A 279 -22.89 -0.39 -15.88
C PRO A 279 -22.77 -1.72 -15.14
N ARG A 280 -23.15 -2.83 -15.80
CA ARG A 280 -23.00 -4.19 -15.23
C ARG A 280 -21.54 -4.63 -15.12
N ASN A 281 -20.66 -4.17 -16.02
CA ASN A 281 -19.23 -4.50 -16.06
C ASN A 281 -18.40 -3.23 -16.20
N TYR A 282 -17.66 -2.85 -15.16
CA TYR A 282 -16.78 -1.67 -15.17
C TYR A 282 -15.36 -2.01 -14.73
N ILE A 283 -14.42 -1.14 -15.12
CA ILE A 283 -13.06 -1.12 -14.58
C ILE A 283 -12.98 -0.16 -13.40
N ALA A 284 -12.22 -0.47 -12.35
CA ALA A 284 -11.83 0.53 -11.35
C ALA A 284 -10.44 1.08 -11.71
N ILE A 285 -10.26 2.38 -11.64
CA ILE A 285 -9.00 3.04 -11.97
C ILE A 285 -8.25 3.29 -10.67
N SER A 286 -7.11 2.62 -10.51
CA SER A 286 -6.20 2.78 -9.39
C SER A 286 -5.01 3.61 -9.87
N HIS A 287 -4.88 4.84 -9.39
CA HIS A 287 -3.99 5.84 -9.98
C HIS A 287 -3.21 6.66 -8.95
N VAL A 288 -2.24 7.43 -9.43
CA VAL A 288 -1.40 8.28 -8.59
C VAL A 288 -1.76 9.75 -8.79
N TRP A 289 -2.44 10.38 -7.80
CA TRP A 289 -2.89 11.77 -7.91
C TRP A 289 -1.76 12.76 -8.24
N SER A 290 -0.53 12.51 -7.75
CA SER A 290 0.63 13.37 -8.03
C SER A 290 1.04 13.39 -9.50
N ASP A 291 0.55 12.44 -10.30
CA ASP A 291 0.74 12.40 -11.75
C ASP A 291 -0.22 13.33 -12.52
N GLY A 292 -1.10 14.02 -11.80
CA GLY A 292 -2.14 14.89 -12.35
C GLY A 292 -3.41 14.15 -12.73
N THR A 293 -3.60 12.90 -12.31
CA THR A 293 -4.83 12.16 -12.61
C THR A 293 -5.99 12.48 -11.66
N GLY A 294 -5.78 13.33 -10.65
CA GLY A 294 -6.84 13.83 -9.77
C GLY A 294 -7.63 15.00 -10.37
N VAL A 295 -8.50 15.60 -9.55
CA VAL A 295 -9.21 16.85 -9.90
C VAL A 295 -8.23 18.03 -9.95
N GLY A 296 -7.21 18.04 -9.10
CA GLY A 296 -6.25 19.13 -9.00
C GLY A 296 -6.88 20.43 -8.49
N LEU A 297 -6.37 21.57 -8.96
CA LEU A 297 -6.89 22.93 -8.67
C LEU A 297 -8.27 23.24 -9.29
N ARG A 298 -9.00 22.22 -9.77
CA ARG A 298 -10.21 22.40 -10.60
C ARG A 298 -11.49 22.18 -9.81
N VAL A 299 -12.60 22.56 -10.45
CA VAL A 299 -13.95 22.29 -9.95
C VAL A 299 -14.20 20.78 -9.95
N SER A 300 -14.66 20.24 -8.83
CA SER A 300 -15.04 18.84 -8.71
C SER A 300 -16.04 18.44 -9.79
N GLY A 301 -15.86 17.24 -10.36
CA GLY A 301 -16.69 16.72 -11.45
C GLY A 301 -16.31 17.22 -12.85
N GLU A 302 -15.30 18.08 -13.02
CA GLU A 302 -14.75 18.42 -14.34
C GLU A 302 -13.41 17.71 -14.61
N VAL A 303 -13.27 17.09 -15.79
CA VAL A 303 -12.02 16.46 -16.24
C VAL A 303 -11.68 16.78 -17.69
N ASN A 304 -10.40 16.69 -18.04
CA ASN A 304 -9.90 16.80 -19.41
C ASN A 304 -10.47 15.68 -20.29
N SER A 305 -11.06 16.03 -21.45
CA SER A 305 -11.66 15.03 -22.34
C SER A 305 -10.64 14.01 -22.84
N CYS A 306 -9.39 14.42 -23.09
CA CYS A 306 -8.33 13.51 -23.52
C CYS A 306 -7.97 12.45 -22.47
N LEU A 307 -8.03 12.79 -21.17
CA LEU A 307 -7.76 11.87 -20.08
C LEU A 307 -8.93 10.91 -19.86
N PHE A 308 -10.15 11.45 -19.91
CA PHE A 308 -11.37 10.63 -19.91
C PHE A 308 -11.36 9.62 -21.06
N SER A 309 -11.11 10.08 -22.28
CA SER A 309 -11.08 9.23 -23.48
C SER A 309 -9.97 8.19 -23.43
N TYR A 310 -8.84 8.48 -22.77
CA TYR A 310 -7.79 7.50 -22.52
C TYR A 310 -8.28 6.35 -21.64
N PHE A 311 -8.87 6.63 -20.48
CA PHE A 311 -9.39 5.59 -19.60
C PHE A 311 -10.60 4.84 -20.18
N ALA A 312 -11.49 5.55 -20.88
CA ALA A 312 -12.63 4.95 -21.54
C ALA A 312 -12.19 3.97 -22.65
N LYS A 313 -11.12 4.27 -23.40
CA LYS A 313 -10.55 3.32 -24.38
C LYS A 313 -10.03 2.04 -23.71
N ILE A 314 -9.35 2.16 -22.57
CA ILE A 314 -8.86 1.00 -21.81
C ILE A 314 -10.03 0.13 -21.33
N ALA A 315 -11.08 0.76 -20.77
CA ALA A 315 -12.29 0.05 -20.36
C ALA A 315 -12.90 -0.74 -21.53
N LEU A 316 -13.01 -0.13 -22.71
CA LEU A 316 -13.54 -0.79 -23.90
C LEU A 316 -12.64 -1.93 -24.41
N GLN A 317 -11.32 -1.76 -24.36
CA GLN A 317 -10.35 -2.81 -24.70
C GLN A 317 -10.52 -4.04 -23.79
N LEU A 318 -10.85 -3.82 -22.51
CA LEU A 318 -11.16 -4.86 -21.52
C LEU A 318 -12.62 -5.35 -21.56
N GLN A 319 -13.39 -4.94 -22.57
CA GLN A 319 -14.80 -5.28 -22.75
C GLN A 319 -15.69 -4.84 -21.56
N CYS A 320 -15.33 -3.73 -20.92
CA CYS A 320 -16.12 -3.06 -19.90
C CYS A 320 -16.90 -1.90 -20.52
N ASN A 321 -18.13 -1.70 -20.07
CA ASN A 321 -19.01 -0.62 -20.52
C ASN A 321 -19.14 0.52 -19.51
N GLY A 322 -18.32 0.50 -18.45
CA GLY A 322 -18.22 1.56 -17.47
C GLY A 322 -16.84 1.64 -16.84
N PHE A 323 -16.64 2.67 -16.03
CA PHE A 323 -15.44 2.82 -15.21
C PHE A 323 -15.80 3.46 -13.86
N TRP A 324 -14.98 3.18 -12.85
CA TRP A 324 -14.99 3.84 -11.56
C TRP A 324 -13.66 4.56 -11.38
N TRP A 325 -13.72 5.85 -11.11
CA TRP A 325 -12.56 6.73 -10.96
C TRP A 325 -12.85 7.70 -9.82
N ASP A 326 -12.16 7.54 -8.71
CA ASP A 326 -12.34 8.30 -7.45
C ASP A 326 -12.58 9.82 -7.65
N THR A 327 -11.89 10.40 -8.63
CA THR A 327 -11.90 11.79 -9.05
C THR A 327 -13.28 12.28 -9.49
N VAL A 328 -14.10 11.39 -10.05
CA VAL A 328 -15.44 11.71 -10.57
C VAL A 328 -16.54 10.78 -10.04
N CYS A 329 -16.20 9.75 -9.27
CA CYS A 329 -17.15 8.77 -8.72
C CYS A 329 -17.38 8.91 -7.21
N ILE A 330 -16.68 9.85 -6.55
CA ILE A 330 -16.92 10.19 -5.13
C ILE A 330 -17.68 11.51 -5.07
N PRO A 331 -18.83 11.57 -4.36
CA PRO A 331 -19.59 12.80 -4.22
C PRO A 331 -18.85 13.85 -3.38
N THR A 332 -19.34 15.09 -3.47
CA THR A 332 -18.79 16.25 -2.76
C THR A 332 -19.60 16.64 -1.53
N GLU A 333 -20.87 16.27 -1.45
CA GLU A 333 -21.71 16.51 -0.28
C GLU A 333 -21.17 15.71 0.92
N ARG A 334 -21.20 16.29 2.12
CA ARG A 334 -20.44 15.80 3.27
C ARG A 334 -20.89 14.40 3.70
N GLU A 335 -22.19 14.16 3.75
CA GLU A 335 -22.76 12.90 4.25
C GLU A 335 -22.65 11.79 3.21
N THR A 336 -23.00 12.07 1.95
CA THR A 336 -22.83 11.10 0.86
C THR A 336 -21.34 10.80 0.63
N ARG A 337 -20.45 11.78 0.80
CA ARG A 337 -18.99 11.55 0.77
C ARG A 337 -18.54 10.65 1.90
N ARG A 338 -19.03 10.87 3.12
CA ARG A 338 -18.72 10.00 4.27
C ARG A 338 -19.13 8.55 3.97
N ILE A 339 -20.36 8.33 3.51
CA ILE A 339 -20.88 7.00 3.15
C ILE A 339 -20.06 6.37 2.00
N ALA A 340 -19.74 7.15 0.96
CA ALA A 340 -18.93 6.69 -0.17
C ALA A 340 -17.51 6.29 0.27
N MET A 341 -16.89 7.05 1.16
CA MET A 341 -15.58 6.73 1.73
C MET A 341 -15.62 5.47 2.61
N SER A 342 -16.65 5.32 3.46
CA SER A 342 -16.85 4.10 4.27
C SER A 342 -17.01 2.85 3.41
N ASN A 343 -17.52 2.99 2.18
CA ASN A 343 -17.81 1.88 1.27
C ASN A 343 -16.89 1.81 0.04
N MET A 344 -15.80 2.60 0.01
CA MET A 344 -14.99 2.77 -1.20
C MET A 344 -14.42 1.45 -1.73
N HIS A 345 -13.98 0.59 -0.81
CA HIS A 345 -13.43 -0.75 -1.05
C HIS A 345 -14.36 -1.65 -1.89
N LYS A 346 -15.69 -1.53 -1.71
CA LYS A 346 -16.70 -2.31 -2.45
C LYS A 346 -16.69 -2.04 -3.96
N ASN A 347 -16.23 -0.85 -4.39
CA ASN A 347 -16.15 -0.55 -5.83
C ASN A 347 -15.01 -1.32 -6.49
N TYR A 348 -13.88 -1.49 -5.82
CA TYR A 348 -12.77 -2.30 -6.31
C TYR A 348 -13.10 -3.79 -6.28
N GLU A 349 -13.84 -4.25 -5.27
CA GLU A 349 -14.32 -5.63 -5.14
C GLU A 349 -15.32 -6.04 -6.24
N LYS A 350 -16.22 -5.12 -6.61
CA LYS A 350 -17.25 -5.32 -7.63
C LYS A 350 -16.74 -5.08 -9.05
N ALA A 351 -15.62 -4.37 -9.23
CA ALA A 351 -15.04 -4.13 -10.54
C ALA A 351 -14.61 -5.44 -11.22
N LYS A 352 -14.76 -5.50 -12.55
CA LYS A 352 -14.28 -6.65 -13.34
C LYS A 352 -12.76 -6.68 -13.38
N TYR A 353 -12.15 -5.51 -13.52
CA TYR A 353 -10.70 -5.32 -13.47
C TYR A 353 -10.39 -4.03 -12.72
N THR A 354 -9.29 -4.03 -11.98
CA THR A 354 -8.65 -2.81 -11.50
C THR A 354 -7.47 -2.50 -12.39
N VAL A 355 -7.39 -1.27 -12.91
CA VAL A 355 -6.33 -0.84 -13.82
C VAL A 355 -5.39 0.10 -13.08
N ILE A 356 -4.13 -0.29 -12.97
CA ILE A 356 -3.05 0.51 -12.38
C ILE A 356 -2.53 1.50 -13.42
N HIS A 357 -2.61 2.79 -13.09
CA HIS A 357 -2.02 3.87 -13.86
C HIS A 357 -1.00 4.64 -13.00
N ASP A 358 0.27 4.51 -13.34
CA ASP A 358 1.40 5.20 -12.69
C ASP A 358 2.39 5.64 -13.77
N ARG A 359 2.77 6.92 -13.80
CA ARG A 359 3.73 7.46 -14.78
C ARG A 359 5.11 6.82 -14.68
N TYR A 360 5.53 6.36 -13.50
CA TYR A 360 6.76 5.59 -13.33
C TYR A 360 6.68 4.27 -14.09
N LEU A 361 5.58 3.52 -13.96
CA LEU A 361 5.37 2.24 -14.67
C LEU A 361 5.20 2.42 -16.18
N LEU A 362 4.58 3.52 -16.60
CA LEU A 362 4.58 3.94 -18.02
C LEU A 362 5.98 4.29 -18.55
N GLY A 363 6.96 4.46 -17.66
CA GLY A 363 8.37 4.66 -17.95
C GLY A 363 9.18 3.38 -18.05
N VAL A 364 8.57 2.21 -17.85
CA VAL A 364 9.24 0.90 -17.81
C VAL A 364 8.73 0.05 -18.97
N ASP A 365 9.66 -0.51 -19.74
CA ASP A 365 9.35 -1.42 -20.84
C ASP A 365 8.89 -2.77 -20.31
N TRP A 366 7.83 -3.30 -20.91
CA TRP A 366 7.39 -4.65 -20.61
C TRP A 366 8.46 -5.68 -21.01
N THR A 367 8.82 -6.53 -20.06
CA THR A 367 9.81 -7.61 -20.21
C THR A 367 9.40 -8.81 -19.36
N ASP A 368 9.77 -10.01 -19.80
CA ASP A 368 9.45 -11.26 -19.09
C ASP A 368 10.66 -11.75 -18.27
N ASP A 369 11.25 -10.86 -17.47
CA ASP A 369 12.52 -11.12 -16.74
C ASP A 369 12.45 -10.80 -15.24
N GLY A 370 11.28 -10.38 -14.75
CA GLY A 370 11.04 -9.93 -13.37
C GLY A 370 11.19 -8.42 -13.15
N THR A 371 11.73 -7.67 -14.14
CA THR A 371 11.86 -6.20 -14.07
C THR A 371 10.51 -5.52 -13.83
N PRO A 372 9.39 -5.91 -14.47
CA PRO A 372 8.09 -5.30 -14.20
C PRO A 372 7.59 -5.50 -12.76
N ALA A 373 7.86 -6.65 -12.14
CA ALA A 373 7.50 -6.90 -10.75
C ALA A 373 8.31 -6.02 -9.80
N LEU A 374 9.62 -5.89 -10.05
CA LEU A 374 10.49 -4.98 -9.30
C LEU A 374 10.03 -3.51 -9.47
N ALA A 375 9.68 -3.12 -10.69
CA ALA A 375 9.17 -1.79 -10.97
C ALA A 375 7.88 -1.50 -10.19
N VAL A 376 6.95 -2.46 -10.10
CA VAL A 376 5.72 -2.29 -9.30
C VAL A 376 6.06 -2.04 -7.83
N VAL A 377 6.92 -2.83 -7.19
CA VAL A 377 7.22 -2.62 -5.76
C VAL A 377 8.00 -1.32 -5.49
N LEU A 378 8.75 -0.82 -6.48
CA LEU A 378 9.44 0.47 -6.42
C LEU A 378 8.56 1.67 -6.82
N SER A 379 7.37 1.44 -7.38
CA SER A 379 6.55 2.49 -7.96
C SER A 379 5.94 3.44 -6.92
N PRO A 380 5.72 4.73 -7.26
CA PRO A 380 4.91 5.65 -6.46
C PRO A 380 3.57 5.06 -6.05
N TRP A 381 2.92 4.35 -6.96
CA TRP A 381 1.66 3.66 -6.71
C TRP A 381 1.74 2.69 -5.53
N PHE A 382 2.76 1.84 -5.45
CA PHE A 382 2.84 0.84 -4.37
C PHE A 382 3.14 1.43 -2.99
N THR A 383 3.67 2.65 -2.95
CA THR A 383 3.99 3.39 -1.71
C THR A 383 2.84 4.19 -1.11
N ARG A 384 1.66 4.23 -1.74
CA ARG A 384 0.50 4.98 -1.19
C ARG A 384 -0.41 4.07 -0.37
N GLY A 385 -1.03 4.63 0.66
CA GLY A 385 -1.91 3.87 1.55
C GLY A 385 -3.18 3.38 0.85
N TRP A 386 -3.90 4.26 0.14
CA TRP A 386 -5.16 3.92 -0.51
C TRP A 386 -4.99 2.81 -1.56
N THR A 387 -3.93 2.83 -2.35
CA THR A 387 -3.66 1.82 -3.39
C THR A 387 -3.47 0.41 -2.81
N ALA A 388 -3.07 0.27 -1.54
CA ALA A 388 -3.06 -1.02 -0.86
C ALA A 388 -4.47 -1.59 -0.67
N LEU A 389 -5.43 -0.75 -0.27
CA LEU A 389 -6.83 -1.15 -0.20
C LEU A 389 -7.37 -1.49 -1.58
N GLU A 390 -7.06 -0.67 -2.59
CA GLU A 390 -7.49 -0.89 -3.97
C GLU A 390 -7.00 -2.24 -4.48
N LEU A 391 -5.72 -2.55 -4.27
CA LEU A 391 -5.12 -3.84 -4.62
C LEU A 391 -5.74 -5.01 -3.84
N SER A 392 -5.90 -4.85 -2.53
CA SER A 392 -6.42 -5.89 -1.63
C SER A 392 -7.85 -6.32 -1.98
N MET A 393 -8.69 -5.39 -2.44
CA MET A 393 -10.07 -5.68 -2.82
C MET A 393 -10.22 -6.22 -4.24
N SER A 394 -9.19 -6.08 -5.08
CA SER A 394 -9.30 -6.33 -6.51
C SER A 394 -9.21 -7.81 -6.86
N LYS A 395 -10.18 -8.31 -7.64
CA LYS A 395 -10.17 -9.70 -8.14
C LYS A 395 -9.11 -9.94 -9.21
N ARG A 396 -9.03 -9.04 -10.20
CA ARG A 396 -8.11 -9.11 -11.34
C ARG A 396 -7.52 -7.73 -11.56
N VAL A 397 -6.19 -7.65 -11.67
CA VAL A 397 -5.50 -6.36 -11.78
C VAL A 397 -4.74 -6.31 -13.09
N LYS A 398 -4.88 -5.18 -13.79
CA LYS A 398 -4.17 -4.89 -15.03
C LYS A 398 -3.19 -3.74 -14.79
N VAL A 399 -1.94 -3.92 -15.18
CA VAL A 399 -0.87 -2.92 -15.08
C VAL A 399 -0.55 -2.39 -16.46
N ILE A 400 -0.39 -1.08 -16.58
CA ILE A 400 -0.01 -0.44 -17.83
C ILE A 400 1.50 -0.19 -17.83
N PHE A 401 2.20 -0.79 -18.79
CA PHE A 401 3.63 -0.59 -19.04
C PHE A 401 3.85 0.08 -20.40
N ARG A 402 5.08 0.53 -20.65
CA ARG A 402 5.50 0.97 -21.97
C ARG A 402 5.65 -0.24 -22.89
N ASP A 403 5.22 -0.07 -24.14
CA ASP A 403 5.43 -1.09 -25.17
C ASP A 403 6.93 -1.13 -25.54
N PRO A 404 7.59 -2.31 -25.49
CA PRO A 404 9.03 -2.43 -25.70
C PRO A 404 9.46 -2.21 -27.15
N GLU A 405 8.56 -2.36 -28.13
CA GLU A 405 8.86 -2.19 -29.56
C GLU A 405 8.49 -0.78 -30.04
N ASP A 406 7.44 -0.19 -29.47
CA ASP A 406 7.01 1.17 -29.78
C ASP A 406 6.77 1.98 -28.50
N HIS A 407 7.80 2.71 -28.06
CA HIS A 407 7.77 3.50 -26.82
C HIS A 407 6.69 4.61 -26.79
N SER A 408 6.03 4.90 -27.92
CA SER A 408 4.87 5.81 -27.96
C SER A 408 3.55 5.13 -27.54
N LYS A 409 3.54 3.80 -27.51
CA LYS A 409 2.42 2.93 -27.15
C LYS A 409 2.60 2.35 -25.75
N GLN A 410 1.56 1.66 -25.32
CA GLN A 410 1.45 1.06 -24.01
C GLN A 410 0.88 -0.34 -24.14
N VAL A 411 1.32 -1.23 -23.26
CA VAL A 411 0.79 -2.58 -23.15
C VAL A 411 0.08 -2.75 -21.82
N LEU A 412 -0.99 -3.54 -21.85
CA LEU A 412 -1.80 -3.85 -20.69
C LEU A 412 -1.52 -5.30 -20.28
N LYS A 413 -0.99 -5.48 -19.07
CA LYS A 413 -0.53 -6.77 -18.58
C LYS A 413 -1.29 -7.16 -17.33
N ASP A 414 -1.60 -8.44 -17.21
CA ASP A 414 -2.23 -8.97 -16.02
C ASP A 414 -1.22 -9.10 -14.88
N LEU A 415 -1.54 -8.54 -13.72
CA LEU A 415 -0.65 -8.59 -12.57
C LEU A 415 -0.40 -10.02 -12.09
N GLN A 416 -1.44 -10.86 -12.05
CA GLN A 416 -1.29 -12.21 -11.51
C GLN A 416 -0.87 -13.24 -12.57
N ASP A 417 -1.22 -13.03 -13.83
CA ASP A 417 -0.89 -13.99 -14.89
C ASP A 417 0.42 -13.62 -15.62
N ASP A 418 0.74 -12.33 -15.78
CA ASP A 418 1.94 -11.91 -16.52
C ASP A 418 3.06 -11.40 -15.58
N VAL A 419 2.75 -10.60 -14.55
CA VAL A 419 3.79 -9.89 -13.74
C VAL A 419 4.33 -10.77 -12.62
N PHE A 420 3.50 -11.60 -11.99
CA PHE A 420 3.97 -12.49 -10.92
C PHE A 420 4.90 -13.58 -11.44
N ALA A 421 5.86 -13.93 -10.61
CA ALA A 421 6.71 -15.10 -10.85
C ALA A 421 5.83 -16.36 -10.82
N GLU A 422 5.85 -17.12 -11.91
CA GLU A 422 5.15 -18.41 -11.94
C GLU A 422 5.80 -19.40 -10.96
N PRO A 423 5.03 -20.00 -10.02
CA PRO A 423 5.58 -20.90 -8.98
C PRO A 423 6.28 -22.16 -9.52
N THR A 424 5.93 -22.56 -10.74
CA THR A 424 6.42 -23.78 -11.40
C THR A 424 7.68 -23.53 -12.25
N HIS A 425 7.92 -22.28 -12.64
CA HIS A 425 9.08 -21.88 -13.43
C HIS A 425 10.28 -21.55 -12.55
N TYR A 426 11.49 -21.79 -13.07
CA TYR A 426 12.75 -21.38 -12.46
C TYR A 426 12.94 -19.86 -12.56
N SER A 427 12.04 -19.10 -11.93
CA SER A 427 12.14 -17.65 -11.81
C SER A 427 13.34 -17.27 -10.93
N ARG A 428 13.89 -16.08 -11.19
CA ARG A 428 14.94 -15.51 -10.34
C ARG A 428 14.38 -15.26 -8.95
N LEU A 429 15.20 -15.49 -7.92
CA LEU A 429 14.82 -15.28 -6.53
C LEU A 429 14.22 -13.88 -6.29
N GLY A 430 14.83 -12.84 -6.85
CA GLY A 430 14.31 -11.47 -6.77
C GLY A 430 12.90 -11.29 -7.34
N HIS A 431 12.56 -11.99 -8.43
CA HIS A 431 11.24 -11.91 -9.07
C HIS A 431 10.19 -12.54 -8.16
N SER A 432 10.52 -13.68 -7.55
CA SER A 432 9.66 -14.34 -6.58
C SER A 432 9.48 -13.50 -5.31
N ILE A 433 10.54 -12.84 -4.82
CA ILE A 433 10.46 -11.90 -3.68
C ILE A 433 9.55 -10.72 -4.03
N ALA A 434 9.77 -10.05 -5.17
CA ALA A 434 8.94 -8.91 -5.61
C ALA A 434 7.47 -9.30 -5.75
N SER A 435 7.20 -10.49 -6.31
CA SER A 435 5.84 -11.03 -6.42
C SER A 435 5.22 -11.27 -5.04
N GLY A 436 5.96 -11.88 -4.10
CA GLY A 436 5.51 -12.11 -2.73
C GLY A 436 5.19 -10.83 -1.97
N LEU A 437 5.94 -9.74 -2.20
CA LEU A 437 5.66 -8.42 -1.62
C LEU A 437 4.30 -7.86 -2.10
N ILE A 438 3.98 -8.04 -3.37
CA ILE A 438 2.70 -7.59 -3.94
C ILE A 438 1.56 -8.50 -3.48
N GLN A 439 1.77 -9.81 -3.53
CA GLN A 439 0.79 -10.82 -3.11
C GLN A 439 0.37 -10.69 -1.66
N ARG A 440 1.25 -10.24 -0.75
CA ARG A 440 0.90 -9.99 0.67
C ARG A 440 -0.24 -8.98 0.83
N VAL A 441 -0.43 -8.09 -0.14
CA VAL A 441 -1.50 -7.09 -0.13
C VAL A 441 -2.80 -7.66 -0.70
N GLN A 442 -2.72 -8.64 -1.61
CA GLN A 442 -3.86 -9.19 -2.33
C GLN A 442 -4.62 -10.25 -1.55
N GLY A 443 -5.91 -10.39 -1.87
CA GLY A 443 -6.71 -11.56 -1.50
C GLY A 443 -7.49 -11.38 -0.20
N GLU A 444 -7.29 -12.32 0.72
CA GLU A 444 -8.04 -12.45 1.96
C GLU A 444 -7.75 -11.32 2.96
N GLN A 445 -8.56 -11.27 4.02
CA GLN A 445 -8.34 -10.33 5.11
C GLN A 445 -6.92 -10.51 5.67
N PRO A 446 -6.07 -9.47 5.65
CA PRO A 446 -4.69 -9.57 6.15
C PRO A 446 -4.71 -9.78 7.66
N SER A 447 -3.78 -10.56 8.23
CA SER A 447 -3.62 -10.60 9.68
C SER A 447 -3.25 -9.21 10.22
N LEU A 448 -3.40 -8.97 11.53
CA LEU A 448 -2.98 -7.70 12.11
C LEU A 448 -1.49 -7.39 11.85
N SER A 449 -0.61 -8.40 11.90
CA SER A 449 0.82 -8.23 11.58
C SER A 449 1.03 -7.80 10.13
N ASP A 450 0.30 -8.38 9.18
CA ASP A 450 0.39 -7.98 7.77
C ASP A 450 -0.20 -6.60 7.54
N LEU A 451 -1.33 -6.29 8.17
CA LEU A 451 -1.94 -4.97 8.11
C LEU A 451 -0.94 -3.90 8.53
N LEU A 452 -0.32 -4.10 9.69
CA LEU A 452 0.70 -3.21 10.23
C LEU A 452 1.91 -3.11 9.30
N THR A 453 2.39 -4.24 8.76
CA THR A 453 3.52 -4.30 7.83
C THR A 453 3.23 -3.58 6.51
N VAL A 454 2.05 -3.80 5.94
CA VAL A 454 1.56 -3.15 4.71
C VAL A 454 1.45 -1.64 4.91
N LEU A 455 0.90 -1.19 6.03
CA LEU A 455 0.72 0.24 6.32
C LEU A 455 1.99 0.92 6.85
N ARG A 456 3.04 0.17 7.18
CA ARG A 456 4.33 0.73 7.63
C ARG A 456 5.09 1.39 6.49
N THR A 457 5.05 0.79 5.30
CA THR A 457 5.84 1.24 4.13
C THR A 457 5.07 2.18 3.21
N ARG A 458 3.89 2.62 3.64
CA ARG A 458 2.95 3.39 2.83
C ARG A 458 2.54 4.68 3.49
N THR A 459 2.41 5.73 2.68
CA THR A 459 2.05 7.07 3.16
C THR A 459 0.66 7.49 2.71
N THR A 460 0.11 8.44 3.44
CA THR A 460 -1.15 9.10 3.13
C THR A 460 -0.97 10.60 3.23
N SER A 461 -1.68 11.36 2.40
CA SER A 461 -1.63 12.83 2.46
C SER A 461 -2.32 13.38 3.72
N TRP A 462 -3.22 12.60 4.33
CA TRP A 462 -3.90 12.93 5.57
C TRP A 462 -3.68 11.84 6.60
N GLN A 463 -3.36 12.21 7.85
CA GLN A 463 -3.14 11.25 8.94
C GLN A 463 -4.40 10.39 9.21
N ARG A 464 -5.59 10.97 9.05
CA ARG A 464 -6.88 10.27 9.19
C ARG A 464 -7.02 9.11 8.21
N ASP A 465 -6.58 9.30 6.97
CA ASP A 465 -6.71 8.29 5.91
C ASP A 465 -5.99 7.00 6.30
N ARG A 466 -4.85 7.07 6.98
CA ARG A 466 -4.10 5.88 7.40
C ARG A 466 -4.93 4.96 8.29
N MET A 467 -5.67 5.54 9.23
CA MET A 467 -6.57 4.79 10.11
C MET A 467 -7.81 4.30 9.35
N ALA A 468 -8.33 5.10 8.42
CA ALA A 468 -9.47 4.68 7.58
C ALA A 468 -9.13 3.49 6.70
N ILE A 469 -7.97 3.54 6.03
CA ILE A 469 -7.45 2.43 5.25
C ILE A 469 -7.27 1.20 6.14
N ALA A 470 -6.76 1.36 7.37
CA ALA A 470 -6.63 0.24 8.31
C ALA A 470 -7.99 -0.40 8.64
N GLY A 471 -9.02 0.39 8.92
CA GLY A 471 -10.37 -0.10 9.18
C GLY A 471 -10.94 -0.90 8.00
N LEU A 472 -10.78 -0.37 6.78
CA LEU A 472 -11.27 -1.00 5.55
C LEU A 472 -10.47 -2.25 5.15
N LEU A 473 -9.13 -2.21 5.28
CA LEU A 473 -8.27 -3.37 5.02
C LEU A 473 -8.57 -4.51 6.01
N SER A 474 -8.90 -4.18 7.25
CA SER A 474 -9.27 -5.16 8.28
C SER A 474 -10.64 -5.80 8.05
N ARG A 475 -11.39 -5.42 7.01
CA ARG A 475 -12.74 -5.94 6.71
C ARG A 475 -13.73 -5.81 7.87
N VAL A 476 -13.56 -4.76 8.68
CA VAL A 476 -14.42 -4.46 9.83
C VAL A 476 -15.87 -4.28 9.37
N GLU A 477 -16.79 -5.01 10.00
CA GLU A 477 -18.22 -4.79 9.82
C GLU A 477 -18.62 -3.39 10.35
N ASN A 478 -19.47 -2.69 9.59
CA ASN A 478 -20.00 -1.37 9.98
C ASN A 478 -18.91 -0.32 10.30
N TYR A 479 -17.81 -0.34 9.54
CA TYR A 479 -16.83 0.75 9.57
C TYR A 479 -17.47 2.06 9.10
N ASP A 480 -17.21 3.15 9.84
CA ASP A 480 -17.65 4.49 9.48
C ASP A 480 -16.43 5.39 9.31
N TYR A 481 -16.34 6.09 8.18
CA TYR A 481 -15.27 7.06 7.93
C TYR A 481 -15.19 8.15 9.00
N SER A 482 -16.30 8.45 9.71
CA SER A 482 -16.38 9.38 10.84
C SER A 482 -15.95 8.83 12.19
N ASP A 483 -15.65 7.52 12.29
CA ASP A 483 -15.13 6.91 13.51
C ASP A 483 -13.87 7.63 13.99
N SER A 484 -13.76 7.78 15.32
CA SER A 484 -12.52 8.24 15.94
C SER A 484 -11.42 7.17 15.79
N GLN A 485 -10.15 7.57 15.88
CA GLN A 485 -9.04 6.59 15.83
C GLN A 485 -9.16 5.51 16.91
N ALA A 486 -9.62 5.87 18.11
CA ALA A 486 -9.84 4.94 19.20
C ALA A 486 -10.95 3.93 18.88
N GLU A 487 -12.06 4.39 18.29
CA GLU A 487 -13.16 3.53 17.89
C GLU A 487 -12.77 2.60 16.74
N THR A 488 -12.11 3.12 15.71
CA THR A 488 -11.57 2.28 14.63
C THR A 488 -10.60 1.22 15.17
N THR A 489 -9.71 1.59 16.10
CA THR A 489 -8.77 0.63 16.72
C THR A 489 -9.54 -0.47 17.48
N ARG A 490 -10.56 -0.13 18.26
CA ARG A 490 -11.40 -1.14 18.94
C ARG A 490 -12.05 -2.10 17.95
N LYS A 491 -12.66 -1.58 16.89
CA LYS A 491 -13.32 -2.39 15.86
C LYS A 491 -12.34 -3.33 15.15
N ILE A 492 -11.16 -2.83 14.78
CA ILE A 492 -10.09 -3.63 14.15
C ILE A 492 -9.65 -4.78 15.06
N ILE A 493 -9.31 -4.47 16.31
CA ILE A 493 -8.80 -5.46 17.26
C ILE A 493 -9.85 -6.55 17.56
N LYS A 494 -11.13 -6.16 17.67
CA LYS A 494 -12.24 -7.13 17.81
C LYS A 494 -12.41 -8.00 16.58
N SER A 495 -12.27 -7.43 15.38
CA SER A 495 -12.46 -8.14 14.12
C SER A 495 -11.42 -9.22 13.86
N PHE A 496 -10.22 -9.11 14.44
CA PHE A 496 -9.16 -10.10 14.26
C PHE A 496 -9.23 -11.27 15.24
N GLU A 497 -9.88 -11.10 16.39
CA GLU A 497 -9.94 -12.05 17.52
C GLU A 497 -8.58 -12.47 18.12
N GLU A 498 -7.49 -12.38 17.37
CA GLU A 498 -6.13 -12.70 17.78
C GLU A 498 -5.18 -11.57 17.38
N VAL A 499 -4.32 -11.16 18.33
CA VAL A 499 -3.28 -10.15 18.10
C VAL A 499 -1.92 -10.70 18.49
N PRO A 500 -0.81 -10.29 17.84
CA PRO A 500 0.52 -10.75 18.23
C PRO A 500 0.85 -10.36 19.68
N LYS A 501 1.51 -11.21 20.47
CA LYS A 501 1.83 -10.87 21.87
C LYS A 501 2.69 -9.62 22.01
N LYS A 502 3.56 -9.34 21.02
CA LYS A 502 4.36 -8.11 20.99
C LYS A 502 3.52 -6.85 20.81
N PHE A 503 2.28 -6.96 20.36
CA PHE A 503 1.36 -5.83 20.26
C PHE A 503 1.10 -5.17 21.62
N LEU A 504 1.09 -5.95 22.69
CA LEU A 504 0.92 -5.47 24.08
C LEU A 504 2.20 -4.85 24.67
N ALA A 505 3.36 -5.09 24.04
CA ALA A 505 4.67 -4.65 24.50
C ALA A 505 4.98 -3.23 23.98
N HIS A 506 4.19 -2.24 24.43
CA HIS A 506 4.34 -0.84 24.04
C HIS A 506 4.51 0.11 25.23
N GLY A 507 5.17 1.26 25.01
CA GLY A 507 5.34 2.30 26.01
C GLY A 507 4.32 3.46 25.96
N HIS A 508 3.27 3.34 25.14
CA HIS A 508 2.27 4.39 24.95
C HIS A 508 1.07 4.28 25.92
N SER A 509 0.32 5.37 26.06
CA SER A 509 -0.99 5.35 26.74
C SER A 509 -1.95 4.37 26.06
N THR A 510 -2.89 3.84 26.85
CA THR A 510 -3.83 2.80 26.45
C THR A 510 -5.18 3.38 26.01
N LEU A 511 -6.01 2.59 25.31
CA LEU A 511 -7.35 3.00 24.85
C LEU A 511 -8.40 3.12 25.97
N SER A 512 -8.10 2.52 27.12
CA SER A 512 -8.88 2.60 28.36
C SER A 512 -7.91 2.56 29.53
N ASP A 513 -8.29 3.16 30.65
CA ASP A 513 -7.51 3.05 31.89
C ASP A 513 -7.83 1.76 32.66
N THR A 514 -9.02 1.19 32.47
CA THR A 514 -9.46 -0.04 33.16
C THR A 514 -10.33 -0.91 32.26
N GLY A 515 -10.45 -2.20 32.60
CA GLY A 515 -11.29 -3.15 31.86
C GLY A 515 -10.81 -3.38 30.42
N GLY A 516 -11.75 -3.64 29.52
CA GLY A 516 -11.43 -4.00 28.13
C GLY A 516 -10.59 -2.94 27.43
N PHE A 517 -9.65 -3.38 26.61
CA PHE A 517 -8.67 -2.52 25.91
C PHE A 517 -7.72 -1.72 26.82
N SER A 518 -7.66 -2.00 28.13
CA SER A 518 -6.66 -1.37 29.03
C SER A 518 -5.21 -1.78 28.76
N TRP A 519 -5.01 -2.82 27.95
CA TRP A 519 -3.71 -3.28 27.45
C TRP A 519 -3.40 -2.78 26.03
N CYS A 520 -4.40 -2.22 25.33
CA CYS A 520 -4.31 -1.90 23.91
C CYS A 520 -3.80 -0.47 23.75
N PRO A 521 -2.82 -0.21 22.85
CA PRO A 521 -2.27 1.11 22.68
C PRO A 521 -3.32 2.08 22.14
N SER A 522 -3.22 3.35 22.56
CA SER A 522 -4.10 4.47 22.16
C SER A 522 -4.21 4.68 20.64
N SER A 523 -3.27 4.16 19.85
CA SER A 523 -3.34 4.08 18.40
C SER A 523 -2.84 2.71 17.95
N LEU A 524 -3.45 2.16 16.90
CA LEU A 524 -3.03 0.91 16.27
C LEU A 524 -1.54 0.88 15.88
N PHE A 525 -0.94 2.03 15.55
CA PHE A 525 0.44 2.15 15.06
C PHE A 525 1.47 2.42 16.17
N HIS A 526 1.08 2.40 17.44
CA HIS A 526 1.95 2.66 18.59
C HIS A 526 2.63 1.39 19.15
N SER A 527 2.66 0.29 18.40
CA SER A 527 3.41 -0.92 18.77
C SER A 527 4.50 -1.22 17.74
N GLU A 528 5.69 -0.65 17.94
CA GLU A 528 6.86 -0.88 17.07
C GLU A 528 7.26 -2.35 17.01
N ALA A 529 7.16 -3.05 18.14
CA ALA A 529 7.51 -4.46 18.27
C ALA A 529 6.58 -5.34 17.42
N ALA A 530 5.25 -5.08 17.41
CA ALA A 530 4.32 -5.79 16.53
C ALA A 530 4.51 -5.43 15.06
N MET A 531 4.87 -4.17 14.76
CA MET A 531 5.21 -3.74 13.38
C MET A 531 6.51 -4.35 12.86
N ALA A 532 7.34 -4.91 13.74
CA ALA A 532 8.58 -5.61 13.42
C ALA A 532 8.45 -7.14 13.53
N GLU A 533 7.31 -7.65 14.02
CA GLU A 533 7.04 -9.07 14.18
C GLU A 533 6.64 -9.70 12.85
N GLN A 534 7.31 -10.79 12.49
CA GLN A 534 6.89 -11.61 11.37
C GLN A 534 5.81 -12.60 11.80
N ARG A 535 4.96 -13.03 10.86
CA ARG A 535 3.89 -13.99 11.11
C ARG A 535 4.41 -15.19 11.92
N ASN A 536 3.88 -15.33 13.14
CA ASN A 536 4.07 -16.48 14.01
C ASN A 536 2.75 -16.81 14.73
N HIS A 537 2.04 -17.81 14.22
CA HIS A 537 0.75 -18.25 14.75
C HIS A 537 0.81 -18.81 16.18
N SER A 538 2.00 -19.16 16.67
CA SER A 538 2.18 -19.66 18.05
C SER A 538 2.30 -18.54 19.10
N ASN A 539 2.48 -17.29 18.67
CA ASN A 539 2.77 -16.14 19.54
C ASN A 539 1.66 -15.08 19.52
N VAL A 540 0.42 -15.52 19.74
CA VAL A 540 -0.77 -14.66 19.69
C VAL A 540 -1.47 -14.55 21.05
N VAL A 541 -2.32 -13.53 21.18
CA VAL A 541 -3.21 -13.23 22.29
C VAL A 541 -4.63 -13.20 21.77
N ARG A 542 -5.53 -13.94 22.40
CA ARG A 542 -6.95 -13.95 22.06
C ARG A 542 -7.66 -12.76 22.69
N VAL A 543 -8.48 -12.07 21.92
CA VAL A 543 -9.25 -10.91 22.37
C VAL A 543 -10.72 -11.27 22.37
N ASP A 544 -11.39 -11.06 23.51
CA ASP A 544 -12.82 -11.29 23.62
C ASP A 544 -13.67 -10.09 23.14
N LYS A 545 -14.99 -10.29 23.08
CA LYS A 545 -15.96 -9.27 22.68
C LYS A 545 -15.95 -8.00 23.55
N ASP A 546 -15.52 -8.12 24.81
CA ASP A 546 -15.41 -7.03 25.76
C ASP A 546 -14.06 -6.31 25.65
N GLY A 547 -13.10 -6.88 24.91
CA GLY A 547 -11.77 -6.35 24.66
C GLY A 547 -10.72 -6.79 25.68
N ALA A 548 -10.97 -7.85 26.45
CA ALA A 548 -9.94 -8.43 27.31
C ALA A 548 -9.03 -9.37 26.51
N ALA A 549 -7.75 -9.37 26.83
CA ALA A 549 -6.70 -10.11 26.13
C ALA A 549 -6.25 -11.32 26.95
N SER A 550 -6.30 -12.53 26.39
CA SER A 550 -5.97 -13.77 27.09
C SER A 550 -4.89 -14.56 26.36
N ALA A 551 -3.84 -14.98 27.06
CA ALA A 551 -2.78 -15.85 26.51
C ALA A 551 -2.02 -16.59 27.62
N LEU A 552 -1.21 -17.58 27.21
CA LEU A 552 -0.29 -18.27 28.10
C LEU A 552 1.03 -17.51 28.14
N TRP A 553 1.46 -17.09 29.32
CA TRP A 553 2.64 -16.25 29.51
C TRP A 553 3.72 -16.94 30.32
N PRO A 554 4.97 -16.96 29.84
CA PRO A 554 6.12 -17.04 30.72
C PRO A 554 6.07 -15.86 31.71
N TYR A 555 6.16 -16.14 33.01
CA TYR A 555 6.10 -15.11 34.05
C TYR A 555 7.22 -15.27 35.08
N ARG A 556 7.48 -14.17 35.80
CA ARG A 556 8.39 -14.13 36.95
C ARG A 556 7.80 -13.24 38.05
N LEU A 557 7.92 -13.69 39.30
CA LEU A 557 7.64 -12.83 40.47
C LEU A 557 8.73 -11.78 40.64
N LEU A 558 8.33 -10.57 41.03
CA LEU A 558 9.30 -9.52 41.36
C LEU A 558 9.95 -9.77 42.73
N SER A 559 11.10 -9.15 42.92
CA SER A 559 11.91 -9.18 44.14
C SER A 559 12.17 -7.75 44.64
N ALA A 560 12.63 -7.61 45.89
CA ALA A 560 12.96 -6.30 46.47
C ALA A 560 14.03 -5.50 45.71
N GLN A 561 14.78 -6.14 44.80
CA GLN A 561 15.78 -5.48 43.95
C GLN A 561 15.19 -4.92 42.66
N ASP A 562 14.06 -5.46 42.19
CA ASP A 562 13.44 -5.11 40.91
C ASP A 562 13.04 -3.64 40.77
N PRO A 563 12.50 -2.95 41.80
CA PRO A 563 12.14 -1.52 41.66
C PRO A 563 13.32 -0.61 41.30
N LYS A 564 14.54 -1.01 41.68
CA LYS A 564 15.78 -0.27 41.34
C LYS A 564 16.37 -0.71 40.01
N ARG A 565 15.99 -1.89 39.52
CA ARG A 565 16.58 -2.56 38.35
C ARG A 565 15.76 -2.35 37.09
N LEU A 566 14.44 -2.48 37.21
CA LEU A 566 13.53 -2.40 36.07
C LEU A 566 13.39 -0.95 35.63
N ARG A 567 13.58 -0.73 34.33
CA ARG A 567 13.49 0.60 33.72
C ARG A 567 12.17 0.71 32.95
N PRO A 568 11.29 1.68 33.25
CA PRO A 568 10.05 1.86 32.48
C PRO A 568 10.34 2.01 30.98
N HIS A 569 9.62 1.25 30.16
CA HIS A 569 9.53 1.48 28.73
C HIS A 569 8.31 2.36 28.48
N SER A 570 8.53 3.66 28.28
CA SER A 570 7.46 4.66 28.17
C SER A 570 7.80 5.76 27.17
N PHE A 571 6.81 6.19 26.40
CA PHE A 571 6.90 7.33 25.47
C PHE A 571 6.19 8.58 26.02
N ASN A 572 5.61 8.51 27.22
CA ASN A 572 5.09 9.67 27.93
C ASN A 572 5.21 9.53 29.46
N MET A 573 5.17 10.67 30.16
CA MET A 573 5.35 10.75 31.61
C MET A 573 4.22 10.05 32.39
N ALA A 574 2.99 10.03 31.85
CA ALA A 574 1.86 9.40 32.52
C ALA A 574 2.05 7.88 32.67
N VAL A 575 2.52 7.21 31.62
CA VAL A 575 2.85 5.77 31.64
C VAL A 575 4.05 5.53 32.56
N GLU A 576 5.07 6.38 32.50
CA GLU A 576 6.25 6.26 33.37
C GLU A 576 5.87 6.32 34.86
N MET A 577 5.03 7.27 35.24
CA MET A 577 4.56 7.44 36.61
C MET A 577 3.69 6.27 37.08
N ARG A 578 2.80 5.76 36.21
CA ARG A 578 1.99 4.56 36.48
C ARG A 578 2.86 3.34 36.79
N VAL A 579 3.88 3.09 35.96
CA VAL A 579 4.83 1.98 36.16
C VAL A 579 5.64 2.18 37.45
N LYS A 580 6.19 3.37 37.69
CA LYS A 580 6.95 3.68 38.90
C LYS A 580 6.12 3.51 40.17
N GLN A 581 4.86 3.94 40.16
CA GLN A 581 3.94 3.78 41.29
C GLN A 581 3.63 2.31 41.56
N ALA A 582 3.42 1.49 40.52
CA ALA A 582 3.23 0.06 40.68
C ALA A 582 4.47 -0.64 41.25
N LEU A 583 5.68 -0.25 40.81
CA LEU A 583 6.95 -0.78 41.33
C LEU A 583 7.21 -0.40 42.79
N GLN A 584 6.58 0.63 43.35
CA GLN A 584 6.62 0.88 44.80
C GLN A 584 5.94 -0.25 45.59
N ASN A 585 4.98 -0.95 44.99
CA ASN A 585 4.29 -2.13 45.52
C ASN A 585 4.65 -3.38 44.68
N TRP A 586 5.95 -3.60 44.49
CA TRP A 586 6.47 -4.63 43.58
C TRP A 586 6.00 -6.05 43.89
N ASP A 587 5.75 -6.37 45.15
CA ASP A 587 5.27 -7.65 45.64
C ASP A 587 3.83 -7.96 45.20
N ARG A 588 3.12 -6.96 44.66
CA ARG A 588 1.80 -7.06 44.04
C ARG A 588 1.85 -7.18 42.52
N CYS A 589 3.03 -7.10 41.93
CA CYS A 589 3.19 -7.14 40.48
C CYS A 589 3.91 -8.43 40.03
N ILE A 590 3.62 -8.86 38.81
CA ILE A 590 4.37 -9.90 38.12
C ILE A 590 4.88 -9.37 36.78
N LEU A 591 5.97 -9.94 36.30
CA LEU A 591 6.57 -9.60 35.02
C LEU A 591 6.29 -10.72 34.02
N LEU A 592 5.68 -10.36 32.89
CA LEU A 592 5.40 -11.28 31.78
C LEU A 592 6.45 -11.11 30.69
N HIS A 593 6.94 -12.24 30.18
CA HIS A 593 7.91 -12.28 29.10
C HIS A 593 7.29 -12.79 27.81
N GLN A 594 7.71 -12.19 26.70
CA GLN A 594 7.28 -12.56 25.36
C GLN A 594 7.93 -13.89 24.92
N ASP A 595 9.23 -14.00 25.18
CA ASP A 595 10.06 -15.16 24.87
C ASP A 595 11.20 -15.27 25.90
N GLU A 596 11.74 -16.46 26.09
CA GLU A 596 12.80 -16.78 27.05
C GLU A 596 14.16 -16.17 26.65
N ARG A 597 14.29 -15.62 25.44
CA ARG A 597 15.57 -15.14 24.86
C ARG A 597 15.54 -13.73 24.26
N SER A 598 14.48 -12.94 24.46
CA SER A 598 14.31 -11.66 23.76
C SER A 598 14.74 -10.45 24.61
N PHE A 599 15.54 -9.54 24.03
CA PHE A 599 15.84 -8.18 24.59
C PHE A 599 14.63 -7.22 24.57
N GLU A 600 13.43 -7.76 24.34
CA GLU A 600 12.19 -7.01 24.24
C GLU A 600 11.71 -6.59 25.64
N PRO A 601 10.94 -5.50 25.75
CA PRO A 601 10.40 -5.09 27.03
C PRO A 601 9.41 -6.14 27.57
N GLY A 602 9.53 -6.46 28.86
CA GLY A 602 8.56 -7.29 29.58
C GLY A 602 7.32 -6.49 29.93
N ILE A 603 6.18 -7.18 30.08
CA ILE A 603 4.90 -6.55 30.44
C ILE A 603 4.72 -6.66 31.95
N LEU A 604 4.62 -5.52 32.62
CA LEU A 604 4.32 -5.43 34.04
C LEU A 604 2.81 -5.46 34.25
N VAL A 605 2.34 -6.40 35.05
CA VAL A 605 0.90 -6.57 35.35
C VAL A 605 0.68 -6.77 36.84
N MET A 606 -0.51 -6.44 37.31
CA MET A 606 -0.93 -6.65 38.69
C MET A 606 -2.05 -7.70 38.75
N PRO A 607 -1.83 -8.88 39.36
CA PRO A 607 -2.88 -9.86 39.55
C PRO A 607 -4.02 -9.32 40.42
N VAL A 608 -5.25 -9.48 39.94
CA VAL A 608 -6.48 -9.03 40.60
C VAL A 608 -7.41 -10.19 40.96
N GLY A 609 -7.08 -11.43 40.62
CA GLY A 609 -7.83 -12.61 41.07
C GLY A 609 -7.79 -13.74 40.07
N ILE A 610 -8.68 -14.71 40.26
CA ILE A 610 -8.82 -15.90 39.40
C ILE A 610 -10.20 -15.88 38.78
N GLY A 611 -10.25 -15.93 37.46
CA GLY A 611 -11.47 -15.91 36.67
C GLY A 611 -11.68 -17.23 35.91
N ILE A 612 -12.91 -17.49 35.52
CA ILE A 612 -13.28 -18.54 34.56
C ILE A 612 -13.77 -17.82 33.30
N PRO A 613 -12.97 -17.73 32.23
CA PRO A 613 -13.41 -17.10 31.00
C PRO A 613 -14.49 -17.97 30.31
N GLY A 614 -15.25 -17.36 29.38
CA GLY A 614 -16.17 -18.11 28.52
C GLY A 614 -15.46 -19.23 27.75
N LYS A 615 -16.18 -20.28 27.34
CA LYS A 615 -15.56 -21.47 26.71
C LYS A 615 -14.75 -21.13 25.46
N GLU A 616 -15.22 -20.15 24.71
CA GLU A 616 -14.60 -19.56 23.52
C GLU A 616 -13.29 -18.80 23.80
N HIS A 617 -12.98 -18.51 25.06
CA HIS A 617 -11.81 -17.73 25.48
C HIS A 617 -10.82 -18.55 26.33
N PHE A 618 -10.96 -19.88 26.35
CA PHE A 618 -9.98 -20.74 26.99
C PHE A 618 -8.63 -20.62 26.30
N VAL A 619 -7.63 -20.26 27.09
CA VAL A 619 -6.23 -20.12 26.66
C VAL A 619 -5.56 -21.49 26.49
N SER A 620 -6.06 -22.50 27.20
CA SER A 620 -5.60 -23.88 27.11
C SER A 620 -6.78 -24.84 27.19
N PRO A 621 -6.82 -25.90 26.37
CA PRO A 621 -7.86 -26.92 26.45
C PRO A 621 -7.84 -27.70 27.78
N PHE A 622 -6.78 -27.55 28.58
CA PHE A 622 -6.60 -28.20 29.87
C PHE A 622 -6.75 -27.24 31.06
N CYS A 623 -7.00 -25.95 30.83
CA CYS A 623 -7.11 -24.96 31.88
C CYS A 623 -8.27 -24.00 31.63
N TRP A 624 -9.32 -24.17 32.44
CA TRP A 624 -10.56 -23.39 32.39
C TRP A 624 -10.50 -22.13 33.26
N GLN A 625 -9.38 -21.91 33.95
CA GLN A 625 -9.17 -20.78 34.86
C GLN A 625 -8.04 -19.89 34.33
N VAL A 626 -8.11 -18.60 34.61
CA VAL A 626 -7.09 -17.63 34.23
C VAL A 626 -6.81 -16.72 35.41
N VAL A 627 -5.57 -16.24 35.52
CA VAL A 627 -5.26 -15.15 36.44
C VAL A 627 -5.68 -13.85 35.77
N GLU A 628 -6.69 -13.19 36.35
CA GLU A 628 -7.13 -11.88 35.91
C GLU A 628 -6.10 -10.86 36.37
N CYS A 629 -5.66 -9.99 35.46
CA CYS A 629 -4.60 -9.03 35.69
C CYS A 629 -4.96 -7.64 35.16
N GLU A 630 -4.52 -6.60 35.88
CA GLU A 630 -4.50 -5.23 35.40
C GLU A 630 -3.20 -4.96 34.63
N TYR A 631 -3.31 -4.36 33.44
CA TYR A 631 -2.16 -3.95 32.65
C TYR A 631 -1.59 -2.65 33.22
N ILE A 632 -0.31 -2.66 33.62
CA ILE A 632 0.36 -1.48 34.18
C ILE A 632 1.17 -0.76 33.11
N GLY A 633 1.98 -1.51 32.36
CA GLY A 633 2.88 -0.96 31.35
C GLY A 633 4.02 -1.92 31.02
N CYS A 634 5.06 -1.40 30.37
CA CYS A 634 6.21 -2.20 29.95
C CYS A 634 7.50 -1.77 30.65
N VAL A 635 8.45 -2.69 30.82
CA VAL A 635 9.74 -2.44 31.47
C VAL A 635 10.88 -3.18 30.77
N PHE A 636 12.07 -2.59 30.77
CA PHE A 636 13.31 -3.27 30.40
C PHE A 636 13.98 -3.89 31.63
N ASP A 637 14.49 -5.11 31.47
CA ASP A 637 15.30 -5.81 32.49
C ASP A 637 16.75 -5.96 32.00
N ASP A 638 17.67 -5.25 32.65
CA ASP A 638 19.09 -5.15 32.28
C ASP A 638 19.88 -6.44 32.51
N ARG A 639 19.33 -7.37 33.28
CA ARG A 639 19.83 -8.74 33.35
C ARG A 639 18.69 -9.61 32.89
N MET A 640 18.67 -9.98 31.61
CA MET A 640 17.88 -11.12 31.15
C MET A 640 18.35 -12.34 31.94
N SER A 641 17.78 -12.54 33.12
CA SER A 641 17.98 -13.71 33.92
C SER A 641 17.45 -14.85 33.07
N ARG A 642 18.37 -15.72 32.62
CA ARG A 642 18.08 -17.07 32.11
C ARG A 642 17.50 -17.93 33.25
N GLY A 643 16.49 -17.41 33.94
CA GLY A 643 15.76 -18.10 34.98
C GLY A 643 14.77 -19.06 34.35
N LYS A 644 14.41 -20.12 35.05
CA LYS A 644 13.25 -20.92 34.67
C LYS A 644 12.02 -20.03 34.80
N PHE A 645 11.23 -19.91 33.74
CA PHE A 645 9.97 -19.18 33.78
C PHE A 645 8.84 -20.20 33.95
N GLY A 646 8.00 -20.01 34.97
CA GLY A 646 6.70 -20.66 34.99
C GLY A 646 5.85 -20.16 33.82
N LYS A 647 4.94 -20.98 33.31
CA LYS A 647 3.92 -20.55 32.33
C LYS A 647 2.56 -20.53 33.00
N ILE A 648 1.84 -19.42 32.87
CA ILE A 648 0.52 -19.25 33.48
C ILE A 648 -0.47 -18.56 32.53
N PRO A 649 -1.73 -19.02 32.46
CA PRO A 649 -2.74 -18.35 31.65
C PRO A 649 -3.19 -17.06 32.31
N ILE A 650 -3.07 -15.95 31.58
CA ILE A 650 -3.41 -14.61 32.08
C ILE A 650 -4.44 -13.99 31.16
N ARG A 651 -5.38 -13.27 31.77
CA ARG A 651 -6.32 -12.40 31.09
C ARG A 651 -6.15 -10.95 31.55
N LEU A 652 -6.04 -10.04 30.59
CA LEU A 652 -5.79 -8.61 30.80
C LEU A 652 -7.03 -7.82 30.43
N GLY A 653 -7.51 -6.99 31.35
CA GLY A 653 -8.62 -6.07 31.08
C GLY A 653 -10.02 -6.69 31.22
N ALA A 654 -10.21 -7.70 32.06
CA ALA A 654 -11.56 -8.10 32.45
C ALA A 654 -12.17 -7.11 33.47
N LYS A 655 -13.50 -7.00 33.49
CA LYS A 655 -14.21 -6.36 34.61
C LYS A 655 -14.15 -7.30 35.81
N VAL A 656 -13.33 -6.96 36.80
CA VAL A 656 -13.20 -7.75 38.03
C VAL A 656 -14.54 -7.76 38.78
N THR A 657 -15.19 -8.93 38.88
CA THR A 657 -16.45 -9.11 39.60
C THR A 657 -16.26 -9.35 41.10
N THR A 658 -15.06 -9.81 41.50
CA THR A 658 -14.65 -9.99 42.89
C THR A 658 -13.18 -9.65 43.00
N GLY A 659 -12.86 -8.46 43.52
CA GLY A 659 -11.46 -8.04 43.71
C GLY A 659 -10.78 -8.83 44.82
N PRO A 660 -9.45 -8.96 44.79
CA PRO A 660 -8.73 -9.50 45.94
C PRO A 660 -8.80 -8.47 47.07
N SER A 661 -8.66 -8.93 48.31
CA SER A 661 -8.51 -8.02 49.43
C SER A 661 -7.33 -7.07 49.17
N SER A 662 -7.42 -5.82 49.65
CA SER A 662 -6.38 -4.79 49.43
C SER A 662 -4.94 -5.16 49.89
N MET A 663 -4.77 -6.31 50.53
CA MET A 663 -3.54 -6.82 51.13
C MET A 663 -2.95 -8.08 50.48
N THR A 664 -3.55 -8.62 49.41
CA THR A 664 -3.06 -9.86 48.79
C THR A 664 -1.83 -9.60 47.90
N THR A 665 -0.74 -10.37 48.10
CA THR A 665 0.46 -10.28 47.26
C THR A 665 0.26 -11.02 45.93
N ALA A 666 1.06 -10.70 44.91
CA ALA A 666 1.04 -11.45 43.66
C ALA A 666 1.37 -12.93 43.88
N LYS A 667 2.29 -13.23 44.81
CA LYS A 667 2.64 -14.61 45.17
C LYS A 667 1.43 -15.38 45.67
N ASP A 668 0.61 -14.76 46.51
CA ASP A 668 -0.59 -15.40 47.07
C ASP A 668 -1.61 -15.75 45.97
N VAL A 669 -1.89 -14.81 45.05
CA VAL A 669 -2.83 -15.05 43.93
C VAL A 669 -2.34 -16.19 43.05
N ILE A 670 -1.03 -16.23 42.75
CA ILE A 670 -0.43 -17.28 41.93
C ILE A 670 -0.49 -18.63 42.66
N MET A 671 -0.16 -18.69 43.95
CA MET A 671 -0.27 -19.93 44.73
C MET A 671 -1.71 -20.44 44.77
N ASP A 672 -2.70 -19.56 44.96
CA ASP A 672 -4.10 -19.94 44.96
C ASP A 672 -4.53 -20.51 43.60
N PHE A 673 -4.02 -19.96 42.50
CA PHE A 673 -4.24 -20.52 41.16
C PHE A 673 -3.69 -21.95 41.03
N TYR A 674 -2.44 -22.20 41.43
CA TYR A 674 -1.85 -23.55 41.37
C TYR A 674 -2.59 -24.54 42.28
N ARG A 675 -3.02 -24.10 43.47
CA ARG A 675 -3.84 -24.90 44.38
C ARG A 675 -5.18 -25.28 43.75
N MET A 676 -5.87 -24.32 43.12
CA MET A 676 -7.15 -24.57 42.46
C MET A 676 -7.01 -25.51 41.25
N MET A 677 -5.87 -25.47 40.56
CA MET A 677 -5.56 -26.34 39.43
C MET A 677 -5.03 -27.73 39.83
N ASN A 678 -4.76 -27.96 41.11
CA ASN A 678 -4.09 -29.16 41.62
C ASN A 678 -2.75 -29.44 40.92
N TRP A 679 -2.00 -28.37 40.62
CA TRP A 679 -0.69 -28.41 39.96
C TRP A 679 0.41 -28.16 41.00
N GLU A 680 1.55 -28.84 40.89
CA GLU A 680 2.73 -28.52 41.70
C GLU A 680 3.35 -27.20 41.24
N TRP A 681 3.61 -26.29 42.19
CA TRP A 681 4.28 -25.03 41.93
C TRP A 681 5.78 -25.22 42.15
N GLU A 682 6.58 -25.11 41.07
CA GLU A 682 8.04 -25.05 41.16
C GLU A 682 8.48 -23.57 41.23
N ASP A 683 9.13 -23.20 42.35
CA ASP A 683 9.63 -21.86 42.68
C ASP A 683 10.76 -21.38 41.74
#